data_AF-A0A6P9B184-F1
#
_entry.id   AF-A0A6P9B184-F1
#
_cell.length_a   1.000
_cell.length_b   1.000
_cell.length_c   1.000
_cell.angle_alpha   90.00
_cell.angle_beta   90.00
_cell.angle_gamma   90.00
#
_symmetry.space_group_name_H-M   'P 1'
#
loop_
_entity.id
_entity.type
_entity.pdbx_description
1 polymer ?
#
loop_
_entity_poly.entity_id
_entity_poly.type
_entity_poly.pdbx_seq_one_letter_code
_entity_poly.pdbx_strand_id
1 'polypeptide(L)'
;MALPRLTGALRSFSNVSKQEDYSEESADITDKRSKLQEQLCNSDLTWKKIVTFIDENTLKEQQQSVHGDLRTLFHAAKQIVGSENGEEAIESGATFLFKMLYAKDCIGRDETQAIKQVFGPFPSSSATAACDAASRIVSYFTEEQLATLLQSSEELNSDPKLSFGRNIAFSFDMHDLDNFEELLLNGEMDDQKVISLDYEKIFNNQFEHYPNNCGETSDARSFGKIDDTFLWCEVGKYLNDSLQGNTPGPTMEHLCCTLYEMLASHKSGDELQNELFELLGPEGFELIEKLLQNRIDIVERSFSGPNDYRLQSLQEQCRKFTGENSKPNYGCQVTIQSEQEKQLMKLYRREEKRNARREKRTGDEGEILVDAGISFDPKELRMQREQALLNARTMPVLGRQRDMEFDKIHYPHVYDSQAEARKTSAFIGGSKMLLPEAIERENNKMYEEVKIPHSEAMPMGLVEKPVYIKDLDEIGQLAFKGMKRLNRIQSIVFETAYNTNENMLICAPTGAGKTNIAMLTVLHEIRQHVQQGVIKKDEFKIVYVAPMKALAAEMTNYFSKRLEPLGIMVKELTGDMQLSKSEILRTQMLVTTPEKWDVVTRKSVGDVALSQLVKLLILDEVHLLHEDRGPVLESLVARTLRQVESTQSMIRILGLSATLPNYLDVATFLHVNPYIGLFYFDGRFRPVPLGQTFIGIKTTNKVQQLINMDEVCYENVLKQVTAGHQVMVFVHARNATVRTAMGLREKAKNNGHICYFLPTQGPDYGQSEKQVQKSRNKQLREMFPDGFSIHHAGMLRQDRSLVENLFSRGYIKVLVCTATLAWGVNLPAHAVIIKGTQIYAAKRGSFVDLGILDVMQIFGRAGRPQFDKFGEGVIITTHDKLSHYLTLLTQQNPIESQFLESLADHLNAEIALGTVTNVEEAVKWISYTYLYVRMRANPLVYGISHKAYQMDPSLEKHREQLVIEVGRKLDKARMIRFEERTGFFSSTDLGRIASHYYIKYNTIETFNELFDAHKTEGDILAIVSKAEEFEQIKVRMFHTSFFKKNLLL
;
A
#
# COMPACT_ATOMS: atom_id res chain seq x y z
N MET A 1 0.54 48.48 69.21
CA MET A 1 0.41 47.03 68.93
C MET A 1 1.21 46.72 67.67
N ALA A 2 1.97 45.62 67.64
CA ALA A 2 2.68 45.19 66.44
C ALA A 2 1.82 44.20 65.64
N LEU A 3 1.83 44.30 64.31
CA LEU A 3 1.17 43.33 63.43
C LEU A 3 1.93 41.98 63.47
N PRO A 4 1.22 40.84 63.35
CA PRO A 4 1.86 39.53 63.37
C PRO A 4 2.82 39.36 62.19
N ARG A 5 4.02 38.82 62.46
CA ARG A 5 4.99 38.49 61.40
C ARG A 5 4.53 37.24 60.66
N LEU A 6 3.93 37.43 59.47
CA LEU A 6 3.63 36.33 58.54
C LEU A 6 4.91 35.50 58.25
N THR A 7 4.76 34.18 58.32
CA THR A 7 5.80 33.18 58.02
C THR A 7 6.23 33.22 56.54
N GLY A 8 7.41 32.68 56.24
CA GLY A 8 8.02 32.75 54.89
C GLY A 8 7.10 32.24 53.77
N ALA A 9 6.39 31.14 54.00
CA ALA A 9 5.43 30.55 53.06
C ALA A 9 4.21 31.45 52.77
N LEU A 10 3.59 32.05 53.80
CA LEU A 10 2.48 33.00 53.57
C LEU A 10 2.96 34.28 52.83
N ARG A 11 4.27 34.54 52.84
CA ARG A 11 4.92 35.61 52.08
C ARG A 11 5.50 35.16 50.72
N SER A 12 5.25 33.94 50.24
CA SER A 12 5.50 33.54 48.84
C SER A 12 4.22 33.50 48.01
N PHE A 13 3.09 33.14 48.64
CA PHE A 13 1.78 33.05 47.98
C PHE A 13 0.93 34.34 48.03
N SER A 14 1.53 35.49 48.32
CA SER A 14 0.83 36.78 48.41
C SER A 14 1.52 37.88 47.61
N ASN A 15 0.72 38.71 46.90
CA ASN A 15 1.17 39.81 46.02
C ASN A 15 1.76 41.02 46.78
N VAL A 16 2.41 40.79 47.92
CA VAL A 16 2.91 41.81 48.86
C VAL A 16 4.43 41.96 48.78
N SER A 17 5.13 41.05 48.09
CA SER A 17 6.48 41.30 47.58
C SER A 17 6.43 42.10 46.28
N LYS A 18 7.42 42.96 46.08
CA LYS A 18 7.61 43.78 44.87
C LYS A 18 7.52 42.89 43.62
N GLN A 19 6.65 43.22 42.68
CA GLN A 19 6.66 42.60 41.35
C GLN A 19 7.90 43.10 40.61
N GLU A 20 8.68 42.18 40.07
CA GLU A 20 9.66 42.45 39.03
C GLU A 20 9.00 42.05 37.70
N ASP A 21 8.97 42.98 36.75
CA ASP A 21 8.18 42.84 35.52
C ASP A 21 8.81 41.81 34.57
N TYR A 22 8.43 40.54 34.75
CA TYR A 22 8.82 39.44 33.86
C TYR A 22 7.92 39.40 32.63
N SER A 23 8.34 40.07 31.56
CA SER A 23 7.76 39.96 30.22
C SER A 23 8.44 38.85 29.42
N GLU A 24 8.02 37.61 29.62
CA GLU A 24 8.30 36.49 28.70
C GLU A 24 6.99 36.00 28.08
N GLU A 25 7.02 35.68 26.78
CA GLU A 25 5.85 35.21 26.05
C GLU A 25 5.57 33.72 26.33
N SER A 26 4.32 33.28 26.14
CA SER A 26 3.92 31.89 26.39
C SER A 26 4.67 30.86 25.52
N ALA A 27 5.25 31.29 24.39
CA ALA A 27 6.11 30.49 23.52
C ALA A 27 7.43 30.06 24.20
N ASP A 28 8.00 30.93 25.04
CA ASP A 28 9.29 30.70 25.70
C ASP A 28 9.17 29.59 26.77
N ILE A 29 8.01 29.52 27.45
CA ILE A 29 7.68 28.44 28.39
C ILE A 29 7.61 27.08 27.67
N THR A 30 7.06 27.02 26.45
CA THR A 30 7.05 25.77 25.66
C THR A 30 8.43 25.36 25.16
N ASP A 31 9.28 26.32 24.80
CA ASP A 31 10.67 26.06 24.38
C ASP A 31 11.58 25.66 25.56
N LYS A 32 11.32 26.20 26.75
CA LYS A 32 11.98 25.78 27.99
C LYS A 32 11.54 24.37 28.38
N ARG A 33 10.25 24.03 28.25
CA ARG A 33 9.74 22.66 28.48
C ARG A 33 10.30 21.63 27.50
N SER A 34 10.48 21.96 26.21
CA SER A 34 11.05 21.00 25.24
C SER A 34 12.52 20.73 25.52
N LYS A 35 13.33 21.76 25.78
CA LYS A 35 14.75 21.61 26.17
C LYS A 35 14.92 20.85 27.49
N LEU A 36 14.00 21.04 28.44
CA LEU A 36 14.02 20.31 29.70
C LEU A 36 13.54 18.86 29.55
N GLN A 37 12.64 18.58 28.59
CA GLN A 37 12.32 17.21 28.17
C GLN A 37 13.54 16.52 27.53
N GLU A 38 14.30 17.20 26.67
CA GLU A 38 15.57 16.68 26.13
C GLU A 38 16.59 16.40 27.25
N GLN A 39 16.74 17.32 28.22
CA GLN A 39 17.61 17.12 29.38
C GLN A 39 17.16 15.98 30.31
N LEU A 40 15.85 15.77 30.50
CA LEU A 40 15.34 14.65 31.29
C LEU A 40 15.38 13.31 30.55
N CYS A 41 15.24 13.31 29.21
CA CYS A 41 15.53 12.12 28.39
C CYS A 41 17.01 11.73 28.42
N ASN A 42 17.91 12.70 28.62
CA ASN A 42 19.33 12.48 28.87
C ASN A 42 19.65 12.22 30.36
N SER A 43 18.65 12.09 31.24
CA SER A 43 18.84 11.76 32.65
C SER A 43 18.36 10.34 32.92
N ASP A 44 19.22 9.52 33.54
CA ASP A 44 18.99 8.07 33.63
C ASP A 44 17.80 7.65 34.52
N LEU A 45 17.24 8.56 35.32
CA LEU A 45 16.16 8.30 36.26
C LEU A 45 14.78 8.47 35.60
N THR A 46 14.17 7.38 35.13
CA THR A 46 12.81 7.40 34.57
C THR A 46 11.74 7.05 35.62
N TRP A 47 10.50 7.49 35.41
CA TRP A 47 9.36 7.13 36.28
C TRP A 47 9.20 5.61 36.45
N LYS A 48 9.49 4.83 35.40
CA LYS A 48 9.46 3.37 35.44
C LYS A 48 10.54 2.79 36.35
N LYS A 49 11.78 3.29 36.30
CA LYS A 49 12.86 2.91 37.23
C LYS A 49 12.49 3.25 38.69
N ILE A 50 11.83 4.39 38.94
CA ILE A 50 11.35 4.76 40.29
C ILE A 50 10.31 3.75 40.79
N VAL A 51 9.35 3.36 39.94
CA VAL A 51 8.30 2.39 40.31
C VAL A 51 8.89 0.99 40.54
N THR A 52 9.78 0.48 39.68
CA THR A 52 10.40 -0.84 39.88
C THR A 52 11.27 -0.87 41.14
N PHE A 53 12.08 0.16 41.38
CA PHE A 53 12.89 0.29 42.60
C PHE A 53 12.02 0.23 43.87
N ILE A 54 10.86 0.89 43.86
CA ILE A 54 9.90 0.86 44.97
C ILE A 54 9.24 -0.51 45.11
N ASP A 55 8.83 -1.15 44.02
CA ASP A 55 8.22 -2.48 44.04
C ASP A 55 9.22 -3.58 44.50
N GLU A 56 10.51 -3.43 44.19
CA GLU A 56 11.61 -4.31 44.61
C GLU A 56 11.98 -4.15 46.09
N ASN A 57 12.00 -2.90 46.60
CA ASN A 57 12.48 -2.60 47.96
C ASN A 57 11.37 -2.51 49.03
N THR A 58 10.10 -2.75 48.70
CA THR A 58 8.98 -2.67 49.67
C THR A 58 8.30 -4.02 49.95
N LEU A 59 7.94 -4.24 51.22
CA LEU A 59 7.23 -5.44 51.64
C LEU A 59 5.79 -5.46 51.12
N LYS A 60 5.26 -6.65 50.77
CA LYS A 60 3.94 -6.84 50.15
C LYS A 60 2.76 -6.23 50.92
N GLU A 61 2.86 -6.13 52.25
CA GLU A 61 1.83 -5.51 53.10
C GLU A 61 1.82 -3.97 52.99
N GLN A 62 2.95 -3.36 52.61
CA GLN A 62 3.13 -1.90 52.49
C GLN A 62 2.97 -1.40 51.05
N GLN A 63 3.27 -2.24 50.04
CA GLN A 63 3.13 -1.93 48.60
C GLN A 63 1.78 -1.27 48.26
N GLN A 64 0.67 -1.71 48.85
CA GLN A 64 -0.66 -1.13 48.57
C GLN A 64 -0.80 0.32 49.06
N SER A 65 -0.10 0.71 50.13
CA SER A 65 -0.06 2.09 50.63
C SER A 65 0.85 2.96 49.75
N VAL A 66 2.04 2.47 49.43
CA VAL A 66 3.02 3.22 48.62
C VAL A 66 2.52 3.43 47.19
N HIS A 67 1.81 2.46 46.59
CA HIS A 67 1.08 2.67 45.32
C HIS A 67 -0.06 3.71 45.42
N GLY A 68 -0.63 3.92 46.61
CA GLY A 68 -1.58 5.00 46.87
C GLY A 68 -0.92 6.38 46.81
N ASP A 69 0.26 6.52 47.42
CA ASP A 69 1.02 7.77 47.40
C ASP A 69 1.67 8.04 46.03
N LEU A 70 2.20 7.02 45.34
CA LEU A 70 2.68 7.16 43.96
C LEU A 70 1.57 7.65 43.00
N ARG A 71 0.35 7.13 43.14
CA ARG A 71 -0.81 7.62 42.38
C ARG A 71 -1.20 9.05 42.75
N THR A 72 -1.00 9.44 44.00
CA THR A 72 -1.25 10.82 44.48
C THR A 72 -0.22 11.79 43.90
N LEU A 73 1.07 11.43 43.92
CA LEU A 73 2.16 12.18 43.30
C LEU A 73 1.97 12.31 41.78
N PHE A 74 1.61 11.22 41.09
CA PHE A 74 1.32 11.23 39.66
C PHE A 74 0.07 12.06 39.31
N HIS A 75 -0.95 12.06 40.18
CA HIS A 75 -2.12 12.92 40.02
C HIS A 75 -1.80 14.40 40.24
N ALA A 76 -0.95 14.73 41.21
CA ALA A 76 -0.44 16.07 41.42
C ALA A 76 0.39 16.56 40.22
N ALA A 77 1.31 15.72 39.71
CA ALA A 77 2.05 15.98 38.47
C ALA A 77 1.10 16.26 37.29
N LYS A 78 0.04 15.46 37.12
CA LYS A 78 -0.99 15.68 36.10
C LYS A 78 -1.76 17.00 36.24
N GLN A 79 -1.95 17.50 37.47
CA GLN A 79 -2.57 18.81 37.71
C GLN A 79 -1.60 19.98 37.45
N ILE A 80 -0.29 19.78 37.66
CA ILE A 80 0.77 20.79 37.44
C ILE A 80 1.18 20.87 35.96
N VAL A 81 1.34 19.73 35.29
CA VAL A 81 1.68 19.61 33.86
C VAL A 81 0.47 19.90 32.95
N GLY A 82 -0.76 19.67 33.45
CA GLY A 82 -2.00 19.82 32.70
C GLY A 82 -2.43 18.54 31.99
N SER A 83 -3.74 18.26 32.00
CA SER A 83 -4.33 16.99 31.55
C SER A 83 -4.41 16.79 30.02
N GLU A 84 -3.99 17.78 29.24
CA GLU A 84 -3.97 17.75 27.76
C GLU A 84 -2.63 17.24 27.19
N ASN A 85 -1.59 17.17 28.02
CA ASN A 85 -0.26 16.70 27.64
C ASN A 85 -0.16 15.16 27.65
N GLY A 86 0.81 14.64 26.89
CA GLY A 86 1.04 13.20 26.74
C GLY A 86 1.46 12.51 28.05
N GLU A 87 1.25 11.20 28.12
CA GLU A 87 1.51 10.38 29.31
C GLU A 87 3.00 10.45 29.73
N GLU A 88 3.91 10.39 28.76
CA GLU A 88 5.37 10.58 28.94
C GLU A 88 5.75 11.92 29.58
N ALA A 89 5.01 13.01 29.28
CA ALA A 89 5.26 14.33 29.88
C ALA A 89 4.73 14.41 31.33
N ILE A 90 3.71 13.62 31.66
CA ILE A 90 3.19 13.49 33.04
C ILE A 90 4.12 12.59 33.86
N GLU A 91 4.64 11.49 33.29
CA GLU A 91 5.69 10.66 33.89
C GLU A 91 6.96 11.49 34.16
N SER A 92 7.44 12.23 33.17
CA SER A 92 8.60 13.15 33.31
C SER A 92 8.38 14.21 34.38
N GLY A 93 7.19 14.83 34.43
CA GLY A 93 6.82 15.77 35.49
C GLY A 93 6.74 15.14 36.89
N ALA A 94 6.30 13.89 37.00
CA ALA A 94 6.26 13.16 38.27
C ALA A 94 7.66 12.81 38.77
N THR A 95 8.55 12.36 37.87
CA THR A 95 10.00 12.18 38.16
C THR A 95 10.66 13.48 38.63
N PHE A 96 10.42 14.60 37.94
CA PHE A 96 10.98 15.90 38.31
C PHE A 96 10.50 16.34 39.70
N LEU A 97 9.21 16.21 40.00
CA LEU A 97 8.65 16.54 41.31
C LEU A 97 9.22 15.61 42.41
N PHE A 98 9.42 14.32 42.14
CA PHE A 98 10.07 13.42 43.08
C PHE A 98 11.52 13.84 43.36
N LYS A 99 12.35 14.05 42.32
CA LYS A 99 13.76 14.48 42.47
C LYS A 99 13.91 15.87 43.11
N MET A 100 12.90 16.74 43.04
CA MET A 100 12.91 18.05 43.71
C MET A 100 12.41 18.04 45.17
N LEU A 101 11.60 17.05 45.57
CA LEU A 101 10.88 17.07 46.86
C LEU A 101 11.28 15.94 47.82
N TYR A 102 11.99 14.90 47.38
CA TYR A 102 12.34 13.74 48.23
C TYR A 102 13.07 14.13 49.54
N ALA A 103 13.92 15.17 49.52
CA ALA A 103 14.71 15.61 50.67
C ALA A 103 14.13 16.83 51.42
N LYS A 104 12.83 17.14 51.29
CA LYS A 104 12.24 18.39 51.80
C LYS A 104 10.86 18.20 52.44
N ASP A 105 10.75 18.58 53.72
CA ASP A 105 9.50 18.52 54.49
C ASP A 105 8.48 19.63 54.14
N CYS A 106 8.90 20.67 53.42
CA CYS A 106 8.00 21.75 53.01
C CYS A 106 8.48 22.47 51.75
N ILE A 107 7.52 23.04 51.02
CA ILE A 107 7.78 23.85 49.82
C ILE A 107 8.15 25.27 50.24
N GLY A 108 9.40 25.65 50.00
CA GLY A 108 9.92 26.98 50.17
C GLY A 108 9.67 27.88 48.96
N ARG A 109 10.42 28.99 48.90
CA ARG A 109 10.35 29.96 47.80
C ARG A 109 11.01 29.45 46.53
N ASP A 110 12.12 28.74 46.69
CA ASP A 110 13.00 28.40 45.58
C ASP A 110 12.43 27.19 44.80
N GLU A 111 11.77 26.27 45.50
CA GLU A 111 11.00 25.17 44.92
C GLU A 111 9.73 25.69 44.23
N THR A 112 9.02 26.65 44.86
CA THR A 112 7.88 27.33 44.24
C THR A 112 8.31 28.03 42.95
N GLN A 113 9.49 28.67 42.95
CA GLN A 113 10.05 29.33 41.78
C GLN A 113 10.47 28.33 40.70
N ALA A 114 11.15 27.24 41.05
CA ALA A 114 11.56 26.20 40.10
C ALA A 114 10.34 25.54 39.42
N ILE A 115 9.33 25.08 40.18
CA ILE A 115 8.11 24.51 39.63
C ILE A 115 7.38 25.53 38.75
N LYS A 116 7.39 26.83 39.12
CA LYS A 116 6.78 27.91 38.33
C LYS A 116 7.55 28.23 37.06
N GLN A 117 8.88 28.11 37.05
CA GLN A 117 9.72 28.30 35.87
C GLN A 117 9.56 27.14 34.86
N VAL A 118 9.43 25.90 35.33
CA VAL A 118 9.29 24.72 34.46
C VAL A 118 7.84 24.53 33.96
N PHE A 119 6.86 24.62 34.86
CA PHE A 119 5.47 24.29 34.54
C PHE A 119 4.55 25.51 34.43
N GLY A 120 4.99 26.72 34.77
CA GLY A 120 4.16 27.92 34.75
C GLY A 120 3.28 28.05 36.01
N PRO A 121 2.14 28.77 35.95
CA PRO A 121 1.26 28.93 37.11
C PRO A 121 0.54 27.62 37.46
N PHE A 122 0.77 27.09 38.67
CA PHE A 122 0.21 25.84 39.17
C PHE A 122 -0.63 26.03 40.45
N PRO A 123 -1.55 25.10 40.80
CA PRO A 123 -2.30 25.19 42.06
C PRO A 123 -1.41 24.79 43.24
N SER A 124 -1.32 25.65 44.26
CA SER A 124 -0.47 25.40 45.44
C SER A 124 -0.84 24.10 46.18
N SER A 125 -2.14 23.78 46.25
CA SER A 125 -2.65 22.52 46.81
C SER A 125 -2.10 21.26 46.13
N SER A 126 -1.89 21.32 44.81
CA SER A 126 -1.35 20.20 44.04
C SER A 126 0.14 19.98 44.37
N ALA A 127 0.90 21.07 44.52
CA ALA A 127 2.29 20.97 44.92
C ALA A 127 2.44 20.49 46.37
N THR A 128 1.63 20.99 47.32
CA THR A 128 1.63 20.47 48.71
C THR A 128 1.31 18.97 48.73
N ALA A 129 0.29 18.52 47.98
CA ALA A 129 -0.03 17.09 47.88
C ALA A 129 1.11 16.25 47.27
N ALA A 130 1.90 16.80 46.34
CA ALA A 130 3.10 16.16 45.81
C ALA A 130 4.21 16.07 46.89
N CYS A 131 4.42 17.12 47.67
CA CYS A 131 5.39 17.16 48.77
C CYS A 131 5.02 16.11 49.83
N ASP A 132 3.78 16.16 50.34
CA ASP A 132 3.31 15.25 51.39
C ASP A 132 3.39 13.77 50.94
N ALA A 133 3.12 13.49 49.65
CA ALA A 133 3.26 12.15 49.08
C ALA A 133 4.73 11.73 48.91
N ALA A 134 5.61 12.63 48.46
CA ALA A 134 7.04 12.35 48.34
C ALA A 134 7.68 12.06 49.72
N SER A 135 7.41 12.88 50.74
CA SER A 135 7.90 12.66 52.10
C SER A 135 7.38 11.34 52.70
N ARG A 136 6.12 10.96 52.42
CA ARG A 136 5.60 9.64 52.83
C ARG A 136 6.32 8.49 52.12
N ILE A 137 6.49 8.55 50.80
CA ILE A 137 7.23 7.52 50.04
C ILE A 137 8.65 7.38 50.60
N VAL A 138 9.35 8.50 50.83
CA VAL A 138 10.72 8.55 51.37
C VAL A 138 10.80 7.94 52.78
N SER A 139 9.78 8.10 53.63
CA SER A 139 9.77 7.53 54.99
C SER A 139 9.81 5.99 55.08
N TYR A 140 9.68 5.28 53.94
CA TYR A 140 9.81 3.83 53.86
C TYR A 140 11.23 3.34 53.50
N PHE A 141 12.18 4.23 53.17
CA PHE A 141 13.52 3.87 52.68
C PHE A 141 14.64 4.48 53.54
N THR A 142 15.83 3.86 53.52
CA THR A 142 17.02 4.43 54.17
C THR A 142 17.72 5.46 53.27
N GLU A 143 18.52 6.35 53.88
CA GLU A 143 19.33 7.32 53.12
C GLU A 143 20.30 6.65 52.14
N GLU A 144 20.82 5.46 52.45
CA GLU A 144 21.68 4.67 51.56
C GLU A 144 20.93 4.10 50.33
N GLN A 145 19.68 3.67 50.51
CA GLN A 145 18.80 3.25 49.40
C GLN A 145 18.42 4.42 48.50
N LEU A 146 18.17 5.61 49.08
CA LEU A 146 17.88 6.83 48.31
C LEU A 146 19.14 7.37 47.61
N ALA A 147 20.31 7.26 48.23
CA ALA A 147 21.59 7.62 47.63
C ALA A 147 21.91 6.75 46.41
N THR A 148 21.72 5.42 46.50
CA THR A 148 21.95 4.52 45.35
C THR A 148 21.00 4.78 44.18
N LEU A 149 19.75 5.19 44.42
CA LEU A 149 18.82 5.64 43.38
C LEU A 149 19.30 6.93 42.66
N LEU A 150 20.09 7.77 43.33
CA LEU A 150 20.49 9.11 42.86
C LEU A 150 21.94 9.22 42.37
N GLN A 151 22.86 8.42 42.88
CA GLN A 151 24.29 8.43 42.50
C GLN A 151 24.52 8.10 41.02
N SER A 152 23.56 7.41 40.37
CA SER A 152 23.49 7.24 38.91
C SER A 152 23.29 8.55 38.12
N SER A 153 23.30 9.72 38.76
CA SER A 153 22.97 11.01 38.12
C SER A 153 23.83 12.23 38.51
N GLU A 154 24.95 12.07 39.24
CA GLU A 154 25.74 13.21 39.74
C GLU A 154 27.15 13.41 39.13
N GLU A 155 27.73 12.43 38.42
CA GLU A 155 29.13 12.54 37.92
C GLU A 155 29.37 13.62 36.84
N LEU A 156 28.31 14.23 36.28
CA LEU A 156 28.40 15.10 35.10
C LEU A 156 28.14 16.61 35.32
N ASN A 157 27.95 17.09 36.56
CA ASN A 157 27.71 18.52 36.82
C ASN A 157 28.42 19.08 38.07
N SER A 158 29.75 19.25 37.99
CA SER A 158 30.43 20.29 38.79
C SER A 158 31.57 20.94 37.98
N ASP A 159 31.43 22.24 37.70
CA ASP A 159 32.40 23.00 36.88
C ASP A 159 32.96 24.22 37.64
N PRO A 160 34.14 24.09 38.30
CA PRO A 160 34.77 25.16 39.03
C PRO A 160 35.97 25.78 38.27
N LYS A 161 35.66 26.72 37.36
CA LYS A 161 36.56 27.74 36.78
C LYS A 161 37.67 27.23 35.83
N LEU A 162 37.54 27.69 34.58
CA LEU A 162 38.57 27.76 33.54
C LEU A 162 40.01 27.99 34.07
N SER A 163 40.90 27.04 33.76
CA SER A 163 42.35 27.25 33.75
C SER A 163 42.88 27.10 32.31
N PHE A 164 43.85 27.94 31.96
CA PHE A 164 44.33 28.14 30.58
C PHE A 164 45.31 27.03 30.16
N GLY A 165 45.04 26.35 29.03
CA GLY A 165 46.02 25.44 28.39
C GLY A 165 45.51 24.10 27.84
N ARG A 166 44.24 23.72 28.09
CA ARG A 166 43.75 22.35 27.82
C ARG A 166 43.54 21.95 26.34
N ASN A 167 43.89 22.82 25.38
CA ASN A 167 43.76 22.55 23.93
C ASN A 167 45.02 21.93 23.29
N ILE A 168 45.95 21.39 24.09
CA ILE A 168 47.11 20.63 23.59
C ILE A 168 46.77 19.14 23.68
N ALA A 169 46.22 18.60 22.60
CA ALA A 169 45.96 17.16 22.47
C ALA A 169 47.22 16.44 21.97
N PHE A 170 47.73 15.50 22.78
CA PHE A 170 48.62 14.45 22.30
C PHE A 170 47.79 13.17 22.15
N SER A 171 47.73 12.64 20.93
CA SER A 171 47.00 11.41 20.62
C SER A 171 47.88 10.18 20.81
N PHE A 172 47.39 9.22 21.59
CA PHE A 172 47.78 7.81 21.49
C PHE A 172 46.51 6.98 21.55
N ASP A 173 46.24 6.23 20.48
CA ASP A 173 45.18 5.23 20.46
C ASP A 173 45.64 3.96 21.20
N MET A 174 44.70 3.30 21.87
CA MET A 174 44.40 1.89 21.61
C MET A 174 42.97 1.59 22.06
N HIS A 175 42.34 0.62 21.39
CA HIS A 175 41.07 0.03 21.84
C HIS A 175 41.34 -1.07 22.88
N ASP A 176 40.32 -1.38 23.69
CA ASP A 176 40.13 -2.76 24.11
C ASP A 176 38.63 -3.10 24.25
N LEU A 177 38.37 -4.41 24.14
CA LEU A 177 37.11 -5.10 23.88
C LEU A 177 35.96 -4.86 24.89
N ASP A 178 34.72 -4.78 24.37
CA ASP A 178 33.51 -5.19 25.11
C ASP A 178 33.41 -6.72 25.16
N ASN A 179 33.02 -7.30 26.30
CA ASN A 179 32.65 -8.71 26.39
C ASN A 179 31.78 -9.01 27.64
N PHE A 180 30.54 -9.47 27.42
CA PHE A 180 29.74 -10.39 28.30
C PHE A 180 29.31 -9.88 29.71
N GLU A 181 28.27 -10.37 30.39
CA GLU A 181 27.02 -11.10 30.04
C GLU A 181 26.11 -11.11 31.32
N GLU A 182 25.69 -12.29 31.83
CA GLU A 182 25.02 -12.58 33.12
C GLU A 182 23.51 -12.26 33.27
N LEU A 183 22.63 -13.07 33.87
CA LEU A 183 22.53 -14.49 34.35
C LEU A 183 20.99 -14.75 34.58
N LEU A 184 20.37 -15.94 34.74
CA LEU A 184 20.67 -17.39 34.61
C LEU A 184 19.30 -18.14 34.50
N LEU A 185 19.30 -19.45 34.23
CA LEU A 185 18.42 -20.40 34.93
C LEU A 185 19.07 -21.80 35.01
N ASN A 186 18.99 -22.43 36.19
CA ASN A 186 19.85 -23.53 36.67
C ASN A 186 19.50 -24.91 36.07
N GLY A 187 20.38 -25.94 36.10
CA GLY A 187 21.77 -26.03 36.59
C GLY A 187 22.24 -27.49 36.83
N GLU A 188 23.39 -27.67 37.50
CA GLU A 188 23.96 -28.93 38.09
C GLU A 188 24.50 -30.02 37.10
N MET A 189 25.71 -30.64 37.23
CA MET A 189 26.82 -30.58 38.23
C MET A 189 28.26 -30.77 37.64
N ASP A 190 29.29 -30.47 38.46
CA ASP A 190 30.66 -31.05 38.57
C ASP A 190 31.88 -30.69 37.65
N ASP A 191 32.44 -29.48 37.92
CA ASP A 191 33.76 -29.17 38.59
C ASP A 191 35.17 -29.46 37.98
N GLN A 192 36.14 -28.61 38.43
CA GLN A 192 37.63 -28.58 38.32
C GLN A 192 38.28 -28.17 36.96
N LYS A 193 39.01 -27.04 36.77
CA LYS A 193 40.13 -26.31 37.48
C LYS A 193 41.56 -26.81 37.05
N VAL A 194 42.62 -25.98 36.85
CA VAL A 194 42.86 -24.53 37.11
C VAL A 194 44.04 -23.90 36.29
N ILE A 195 43.87 -22.62 35.86
CA ILE A 195 44.77 -21.44 35.71
C ILE A 195 46.31 -21.57 35.50
N SER A 196 46.88 -20.80 34.53
CA SER A 196 48.02 -19.85 34.74
C SER A 196 48.14 -18.80 33.61
N LEU A 197 48.66 -17.60 33.95
CA LEU A 197 48.95 -16.44 33.07
C LEU A 197 50.47 -16.33 32.78
N ASP A 198 50.88 -15.58 31.74
CA ASP A 198 51.42 -14.22 31.94
C ASP A 198 51.73 -13.44 30.63
N TYR A 199 51.87 -12.11 30.76
CA TYR A 199 52.09 -11.12 29.69
C TYR A 199 53.45 -10.43 29.87
N GLU A 200 54.30 -10.35 28.83
CA GLU A 200 55.17 -9.18 28.54
C GLU A 200 56.08 -9.38 27.30
N LYS A 201 55.82 -8.64 26.22
CA LYS A 201 56.84 -7.79 25.56
C LYS A 201 56.27 -6.87 24.49
N ILE A 202 56.26 -5.59 24.86
CA ILE A 202 55.78 -4.44 24.09
C ILE A 202 56.79 -4.04 23.00
N PHE A 203 56.27 -3.86 21.77
CA PHE A 203 56.73 -2.98 20.67
C PHE A 203 58.19 -3.06 20.14
N ASN A 204 58.32 -3.09 18.80
CA ASN A 204 58.97 -1.99 18.09
C ASN A 204 58.67 -1.93 16.56
N ASN A 205 58.03 -0.82 16.17
CA ASN A 205 58.14 -0.02 14.94
C ASN A 205 58.71 -0.57 13.60
N GLN A 206 57.87 -0.39 12.56
CA GLN A 206 58.13 0.28 11.26
C GLN A 206 59.24 -0.20 10.28
N PHE A 207 58.83 -0.34 9.00
CA PHE A 207 59.55 -0.03 7.73
C PHE A 207 61.10 0.05 7.78
N GLU A 208 61.87 -0.80 7.08
CA GLU A 208 62.10 -0.69 5.62
C GLU A 208 62.73 -1.96 4.96
N HIS A 209 63.11 -1.84 3.68
CA HIS A 209 63.54 -2.83 2.68
C HIS A 209 64.50 -4.00 3.02
N TYR A 210 64.30 -5.10 2.27
CA TYR A 210 65.27 -6.10 1.72
C TYR A 210 66.78 -5.74 1.74
N PRO A 211 67.73 -6.73 1.81
CA PRO A 211 67.65 -7.99 1.04
C PRO A 211 68.32 -9.29 1.57
N ASN A 212 67.91 -10.41 0.95
CA ASN A 212 68.68 -11.60 0.52
C ASN A 212 69.46 -12.58 1.46
N ASN A 213 69.31 -13.86 1.06
CA ASN A 213 70.26 -14.99 1.03
C ASN A 213 70.31 -16.05 2.16
N CYS A 214 69.90 -17.26 1.74
CA CYS A 214 70.51 -18.58 1.95
C CYS A 214 71.00 -19.01 3.35
N GLY A 215 70.35 -20.05 3.87
CA GLY A 215 70.88 -20.96 4.89
C GLY A 215 70.12 -22.29 4.85
N GLU A 216 70.69 -23.31 4.21
CA GLU A 216 70.11 -24.65 4.18
C GLU A 216 70.43 -25.42 5.47
N THR A 217 69.45 -26.14 6.02
CA THR A 217 69.64 -27.55 6.38
C THR A 217 68.29 -28.28 6.36
N SER A 218 68.33 -29.51 5.87
CA SER A 218 67.21 -30.45 5.85
C SER A 218 66.76 -30.90 7.23
N ASP A 219 65.48 -31.21 7.38
CA ASP A 219 65.13 -32.56 7.84
C ASP A 219 63.89 -33.08 7.11
N ALA A 220 63.82 -34.38 6.85
CA ALA A 220 62.89 -34.95 5.87
C ALA A 220 61.76 -35.77 6.51
N ARG A 221 60.51 -35.53 6.08
CA ARG A 221 59.39 -36.46 6.25
C ARG A 221 58.68 -36.70 4.92
N SER A 222 58.24 -37.94 4.74
CA SER A 222 57.94 -38.55 3.44
C SER A 222 56.72 -37.97 2.72
N PHE A 223 56.91 -37.57 1.47
CA PHE A 223 55.80 -37.42 0.51
C PHE A 223 55.09 -38.76 0.32
N GLY A 224 53.79 -38.81 0.65
CA GLY A 224 52.89 -39.84 0.14
C GLY A 224 52.57 -39.56 -1.33
N LYS A 225 52.61 -40.59 -2.18
CA LYS A 225 52.12 -40.44 -3.56
C LYS A 225 50.60 -40.36 -3.55
N ILE A 226 50.06 -39.29 -4.13
CA ILE A 226 48.64 -39.18 -4.46
C ILE A 226 48.38 -40.11 -5.64
N ASP A 227 47.68 -41.22 -5.40
CA ASP A 227 47.12 -42.11 -6.44
C ASP A 227 45.77 -41.56 -6.94
N ASP A 228 45.34 -42.01 -8.13
CA ASP A 228 44.09 -41.52 -8.78
C ASP A 228 42.82 -41.74 -7.94
N THR A 229 42.87 -42.62 -6.94
CA THR A 229 41.78 -42.87 -5.98
C THR A 229 41.72 -41.87 -4.82
N PHE A 230 42.69 -40.96 -4.65
CA PHE A 230 42.80 -40.08 -3.48
C PHE A 230 41.53 -39.25 -3.21
N LEU A 231 40.99 -38.56 -4.23
CA LEU A 231 39.75 -37.79 -4.09
C LEU A 231 38.58 -38.66 -3.63
N TRP A 232 38.46 -39.86 -4.20
CA TRP A 232 37.44 -40.83 -3.80
C TRP A 232 37.65 -41.35 -2.38
N CYS A 233 38.91 -41.59 -1.97
CA CYS A 233 39.22 -42.05 -0.61
C CYS A 233 38.91 -41.01 0.46
N GLU A 234 39.27 -39.73 0.27
CA GLU A 234 38.96 -38.69 1.25
C GLU A 234 37.46 -38.30 1.27
N VAL A 235 36.79 -38.23 0.11
CA VAL A 235 35.32 -38.07 0.05
C VAL A 235 34.59 -39.27 0.68
N GLY A 236 35.13 -40.48 0.50
CA GLY A 236 34.61 -41.70 1.14
C GLY A 236 34.78 -41.73 2.66
N LYS A 237 35.86 -41.17 3.20
CA LYS A 237 36.02 -40.95 4.65
C LYS A 237 34.97 -39.96 5.17
N TYR A 238 34.93 -38.77 4.59
CA TYR A 238 33.98 -37.71 4.95
C TYR A 238 32.52 -38.23 4.96
N LEU A 239 32.11 -38.99 3.93
CA LEU A 239 30.78 -39.61 3.89
C LEU A 239 30.57 -40.68 4.98
N ASN A 240 31.58 -41.49 5.31
CA ASN A 240 31.47 -42.50 6.38
C ASN A 240 31.41 -41.87 7.77
N ASP A 241 32.13 -40.77 8.00
CA ASP A 241 32.17 -40.07 9.29
C ASP A 241 30.90 -39.24 9.51
N SER A 242 30.29 -38.66 8.46
CA SER A 242 29.04 -37.90 8.55
C SER A 242 27.77 -38.77 8.55
N LEU A 243 27.77 -39.96 7.94
CA LEU A 243 26.58 -40.82 7.80
C LEU A 243 26.23 -41.69 9.03
N GLN A 244 26.47 -41.19 10.25
CA GLN A 244 25.82 -41.74 11.45
C GLN A 244 24.36 -41.25 11.63
N GLY A 245 23.91 -40.27 10.83
CA GLY A 245 22.52 -39.82 10.75
C GLY A 245 21.79 -40.28 9.49
N ASN A 246 20.60 -40.89 9.65
CA ASN A 246 19.79 -41.41 8.52
C ASN A 246 19.21 -40.31 7.61
N THR A 247 19.92 -39.94 6.54
CA THR A 247 19.33 -39.28 5.35
C THR A 247 19.94 -39.83 4.05
N PRO A 248 19.19 -39.88 2.94
CA PRO A 248 19.72 -40.31 1.64
C PRO A 248 20.53 -39.19 0.98
N GLY A 249 21.81 -39.09 1.32
CA GLY A 249 22.75 -38.15 0.71
C GLY A 249 23.02 -38.41 -0.79
N PRO A 250 23.67 -37.47 -1.50
CA PRO A 250 24.06 -37.65 -2.89
C PRO A 250 25.04 -38.82 -3.03
N THR A 251 24.96 -39.54 -4.15
CA THR A 251 25.89 -40.64 -4.43
C THR A 251 27.32 -40.13 -4.52
N MET A 252 28.26 -40.89 -3.95
CA MET A 252 29.70 -40.61 -3.92
C MET A 252 30.26 -40.15 -5.27
N GLU A 253 29.85 -40.82 -6.36
CA GLU A 253 30.24 -40.47 -7.74
C GLU A 253 29.87 -39.03 -8.11
N HIS A 254 28.67 -38.57 -7.73
CA HIS A 254 28.19 -37.23 -8.05
C HIS A 254 28.92 -36.16 -7.25
N LEU A 255 29.16 -36.40 -5.95
CA LEU A 255 29.91 -35.45 -5.10
C LEU A 255 31.36 -35.31 -5.58
N CYS A 256 32.04 -36.41 -5.94
CA CYS A 256 33.37 -36.38 -6.55
C CYS A 256 33.40 -35.57 -7.87
N CYS A 257 32.37 -35.69 -8.71
CA CYS A 257 32.28 -34.91 -9.95
C CYS A 257 32.12 -33.40 -9.68
N THR A 258 31.19 -33.02 -8.79
CA THR A 258 30.95 -31.61 -8.45
C THR A 258 32.20 -30.96 -7.82
N LEU A 259 32.87 -31.67 -6.89
CA LEU A 259 34.12 -31.20 -6.28
C LEU A 259 35.24 -31.03 -7.32
N TYR A 260 35.34 -31.94 -8.29
CA TYR A 260 36.32 -31.83 -9.37
C TYR A 260 36.03 -30.61 -10.29
N GLU A 261 34.78 -30.37 -10.67
CA GLU A 261 34.39 -29.19 -11.46
C GLU A 261 34.69 -27.88 -10.73
N MET A 262 34.49 -27.84 -9.40
CA MET A 262 34.83 -26.68 -8.58
C MET A 262 36.35 -26.46 -8.48
N LEU A 263 37.15 -27.51 -8.24
CA LEU A 263 38.61 -27.40 -8.14
C LEU A 263 39.28 -27.02 -9.46
N ALA A 264 38.72 -27.47 -10.59
CA ALA A 264 39.15 -27.13 -11.95
C ALA A 264 38.73 -25.71 -12.40
N SER A 265 37.94 -24.99 -11.59
CA SER A 265 37.58 -23.58 -11.83
C SER A 265 38.80 -22.66 -11.79
N HIS A 266 38.69 -21.46 -12.37
CA HIS A 266 39.73 -20.42 -12.34
C HIS A 266 39.64 -19.47 -11.12
N LYS A 267 38.73 -19.74 -10.17
CA LYS A 267 38.55 -18.94 -8.93
C LYS A 267 39.77 -18.97 -8.00
N SER A 268 39.85 -17.98 -7.12
CA SER A 268 40.90 -17.90 -6.08
C SER A 268 40.78 -19.03 -5.05
N GLY A 269 41.78 -19.19 -4.18
CA GLY A 269 41.71 -20.16 -3.07
C GLY A 269 40.56 -19.82 -2.12
N ASP A 270 40.52 -18.57 -1.68
CA ASP A 270 39.58 -18.05 -0.69
C ASP A 270 38.12 -18.09 -1.20
N GLU A 271 37.90 -17.80 -2.49
CA GLU A 271 36.58 -17.94 -3.13
C GLU A 271 36.11 -19.40 -3.13
N LEU A 272 36.99 -20.35 -3.50
CA LEU A 272 36.66 -21.77 -3.49
C LEU A 272 36.51 -22.33 -2.08
N GLN A 273 37.26 -21.84 -1.10
CA GLN A 273 37.10 -22.25 0.30
C GLN A 273 35.68 -21.96 0.79
N ASN A 274 35.14 -20.78 0.46
CA ASN A 274 33.76 -20.41 0.83
C ASN A 274 32.71 -21.28 0.10
N GLU A 275 32.86 -21.50 -1.22
CA GLU A 275 31.89 -22.33 -1.96
C GLU A 275 31.95 -23.81 -1.59
N LEU A 276 33.15 -24.34 -1.28
CA LEU A 276 33.31 -25.71 -0.78
C LEU A 276 32.77 -25.85 0.66
N PHE A 277 32.85 -24.80 1.49
CA PHE A 277 32.25 -24.76 2.82
C PHE A 277 30.71 -24.67 2.76
N GLU A 278 30.15 -23.95 1.79
CA GLU A 278 28.69 -23.94 1.54
C GLU A 278 28.20 -25.33 1.06
N LEU A 279 29.01 -26.08 0.31
CA LEU A 279 28.67 -27.41 -0.19
C LEU A 279 28.85 -28.54 0.84
N LEU A 280 29.91 -28.49 1.67
CA LEU A 280 30.30 -29.57 2.59
C LEU A 280 30.00 -29.27 4.07
N GLY A 281 29.60 -28.04 4.39
CA GLY A 281 29.31 -27.59 5.75
C GLY A 281 30.54 -27.55 6.67
N PRO A 282 30.34 -27.27 7.97
CA PRO A 282 31.43 -27.17 8.95
C PRO A 282 32.18 -28.48 9.17
N GLU A 283 31.51 -29.63 9.00
CA GLU A 283 32.12 -30.97 9.09
C GLU A 283 33.13 -31.22 7.97
N GLY A 284 33.02 -30.52 6.84
CA GLY A 284 33.91 -30.66 5.68
C GLY A 284 35.27 -29.97 5.81
N PHE A 285 35.55 -29.21 6.88
CA PHE A 285 36.67 -28.27 6.92
C PHE A 285 38.05 -28.91 6.66
N GLU A 286 38.35 -30.07 7.26
CA GLU A 286 39.62 -30.79 7.04
C GLU A 286 39.74 -31.35 5.61
N LEU A 287 38.60 -31.70 4.97
CA LEU A 287 38.57 -32.11 3.56
C LEU A 287 38.85 -30.91 2.65
N ILE A 288 38.24 -29.76 2.92
CA ILE A 288 38.43 -28.52 2.15
C ILE A 288 39.91 -28.09 2.16
N GLU A 289 40.55 -28.13 3.33
CA GLU A 289 41.97 -27.80 3.46
C GLU A 289 42.85 -28.73 2.59
N LYS A 290 42.67 -30.05 2.69
CA LYS A 290 43.41 -31.04 1.88
C LYS A 290 43.17 -30.88 0.37
N LEU A 291 41.95 -30.56 -0.04
CA LEU A 291 41.60 -30.37 -1.45
C LEU A 291 42.21 -29.09 -2.03
N LEU A 292 42.25 -28.00 -1.26
CA LEU A 292 42.87 -26.75 -1.70
C LEU A 292 44.40 -26.83 -1.72
N GLN A 293 45.02 -27.48 -0.72
CA GLN A 293 46.47 -27.72 -0.68
C GLN A 293 46.97 -28.53 -1.89
N ASN A 294 46.19 -29.52 -2.34
CA ASN A 294 46.57 -30.43 -3.43
C ASN A 294 45.87 -30.14 -4.77
N ARG A 295 45.21 -28.98 -4.91
CA ARG A 295 44.35 -28.60 -6.06
C ARG A 295 45.04 -28.78 -7.42
N ILE A 296 46.31 -28.40 -7.54
CA ILE A 296 47.05 -28.44 -8.81
C ILE A 296 47.29 -29.90 -9.24
N ASP A 297 47.83 -30.74 -8.35
CA ASP A 297 48.10 -32.15 -8.61
C ASP A 297 46.83 -32.94 -8.98
N ILE A 298 45.70 -32.64 -8.32
CA ILE A 298 44.39 -33.27 -8.58
C ILE A 298 43.89 -32.91 -9.99
N VAL A 299 44.00 -31.64 -10.39
CA VAL A 299 43.50 -31.16 -11.69
C VAL A 299 44.43 -31.57 -12.83
N GLU A 300 45.75 -31.46 -12.70
CA GLU A 300 46.69 -31.78 -13.78
C GLU A 300 46.68 -33.27 -14.17
N ARG A 301 46.62 -34.19 -13.20
CA ARG A 301 46.68 -35.63 -13.50
C ARG A 301 45.42 -36.16 -14.18
N SER A 302 44.26 -35.57 -13.91
CA SER A 302 42.99 -35.93 -14.55
C SER A 302 43.00 -35.70 -16.08
N PHE A 303 43.85 -34.79 -16.59
CA PHE A 303 44.09 -34.64 -18.03
C PHE A 303 44.98 -35.73 -18.66
N SER A 304 45.55 -36.63 -17.85
CA SER A 304 46.57 -37.61 -18.28
C SER A 304 46.19 -39.10 -18.10
N GLY A 305 45.05 -39.39 -17.44
CA GLY A 305 44.59 -40.76 -17.20
C GLY A 305 44.10 -41.50 -18.47
N PRO A 306 44.32 -42.82 -18.60
CA PRO A 306 44.04 -43.55 -19.84
C PRO A 306 42.59 -44.05 -19.96
N ASN A 307 41.85 -43.47 -20.93
CA ASN A 307 40.69 -44.06 -21.62
C ASN A 307 39.69 -44.88 -20.78
N ASP A 308 38.80 -44.22 -20.04
CA ASP A 308 37.52 -44.82 -19.63
C ASP A 308 36.35 -44.15 -20.37
N TYR A 309 35.51 -44.96 -21.03
CA TYR A 309 34.57 -44.51 -22.07
C TYR A 309 33.42 -43.63 -21.55
N ARG A 310 33.21 -43.59 -20.22
CA ARG A 310 32.16 -42.78 -19.58
C ARG A 310 32.50 -41.28 -19.47
N LEU A 311 33.79 -40.90 -19.47
CA LEU A 311 34.22 -39.50 -19.31
C LEU A 311 34.25 -38.71 -20.63
N GLN A 312 34.20 -39.39 -21.78
CA GLN A 312 34.41 -38.77 -23.10
C GLN A 312 33.29 -37.77 -23.47
N SER A 313 32.04 -38.04 -23.07
CA SER A 313 30.88 -37.16 -23.27
C SER A 313 30.92 -35.87 -22.44
N LEU A 314 31.62 -35.87 -21.31
CA LEU A 314 31.87 -34.69 -20.47
C LEU A 314 33.07 -33.90 -20.99
N GLN A 315 34.16 -34.58 -21.39
CA GLN A 315 35.31 -33.92 -22.02
C GLN A 315 34.94 -33.16 -23.31
N GLU A 316 33.97 -33.62 -24.11
CA GLU A 316 33.47 -32.87 -25.27
C GLU A 316 32.68 -31.59 -24.92
N GLN A 317 32.16 -31.48 -23.69
CA GLN A 317 31.53 -30.24 -23.20
C GLN A 317 32.61 -29.27 -22.71
N CYS A 318 33.56 -29.73 -21.90
CA CYS A 318 34.65 -28.89 -21.37
C CYS A 318 35.60 -28.38 -22.48
N ARG A 319 35.86 -29.19 -23.53
CA ARG A 319 36.69 -28.77 -24.69
C ARG A 319 36.11 -27.61 -25.52
N LYS A 320 34.91 -27.12 -25.22
CA LYS A 320 34.36 -25.88 -25.83
C LYS A 320 34.79 -24.60 -25.13
N PHE A 321 35.39 -24.68 -23.93
CA PHE A 321 35.84 -23.51 -23.16
C PHE A 321 37.36 -23.32 -23.15
N THR A 322 38.15 -24.35 -23.46
CA THR A 322 39.62 -24.27 -23.53
C THR A 322 40.12 -23.87 -24.92
N GLY A 323 39.67 -22.70 -25.41
CA GLY A 323 40.03 -22.14 -26.73
C GLY A 323 40.57 -20.70 -26.64
N GLU A 324 41.90 -20.57 -26.63
CA GLU A 324 42.68 -19.32 -26.81
C GLU A 324 42.37 -18.12 -25.89
N ASN A 325 43.02 -18.10 -24.73
CA ASN A 325 43.32 -16.86 -24.01
C ASN A 325 44.31 -15.98 -24.81
N SER A 326 43.79 -15.07 -25.64
CA SER A 326 44.58 -13.94 -26.16
C SER A 326 44.11 -12.64 -25.50
N LYS A 327 45.07 -11.80 -25.07
CA LYS A 327 44.76 -10.48 -24.47
C LYS A 327 44.07 -9.61 -25.52
N PRO A 328 43.02 -8.82 -25.17
CA PRO A 328 42.26 -8.06 -26.14
C PRO A 328 43.10 -6.93 -26.76
N ASN A 329 43.61 -7.16 -27.97
CA ASN A 329 44.05 -6.09 -28.85
C ASN A 329 42.83 -5.23 -29.23
N TYR A 330 42.82 -3.97 -28.80
CA TYR A 330 41.88 -2.98 -29.29
C TYR A 330 42.00 -2.85 -30.82
N GLY A 331 40.94 -3.20 -31.57
CA GLY A 331 40.86 -2.97 -33.01
C GLY A 331 40.26 -4.09 -33.87
N CYS A 332 40.12 -5.32 -33.36
CA CYS A 332 39.56 -6.43 -34.15
C CYS A 332 38.02 -6.42 -34.15
N GLN A 333 37.42 -6.09 -35.29
CA GLN A 333 35.96 -6.07 -35.47
C GLN A 333 35.40 -7.50 -35.69
N VAL A 334 34.70 -8.04 -34.69
CA VAL A 334 34.01 -9.34 -34.79
C VAL A 334 32.70 -9.18 -35.59
N THR A 335 32.65 -9.72 -36.80
CA THR A 335 31.43 -9.76 -37.62
C THR A 335 30.59 -11.01 -37.32
N ILE A 336 29.51 -10.84 -36.55
CA ILE A 336 28.52 -11.90 -36.31
C ILE A 336 27.66 -12.06 -37.57
N GLN A 337 27.88 -13.13 -38.34
CA GLN A 337 27.08 -13.44 -39.52
C GLN A 337 25.79 -14.20 -39.13
N SER A 338 24.65 -13.79 -39.69
CA SER A 338 23.37 -14.48 -39.45
C SER A 338 23.35 -15.87 -40.08
N GLU A 339 22.44 -16.74 -39.65
CA GLU A 339 22.31 -18.06 -40.29
C GLU A 339 21.94 -17.93 -41.78
N GLN A 340 21.09 -16.96 -42.14
CA GLN A 340 20.75 -16.65 -43.53
C GLN A 340 21.98 -16.19 -44.34
N GLU A 341 22.86 -15.33 -43.78
CA GLU A 341 24.12 -14.95 -44.46
C GLU A 341 25.05 -16.17 -44.62
N LYS A 342 25.11 -17.05 -43.62
CA LYS A 342 25.87 -18.31 -43.66
C LYS A 342 25.30 -19.30 -44.68
N GLN A 343 23.99 -19.29 -44.92
CA GLN A 343 23.34 -20.05 -45.98
C GLN A 343 23.59 -19.43 -47.37
N LEU A 344 23.52 -18.09 -47.52
CA LEU A 344 23.90 -17.40 -48.76
C LEU A 344 25.37 -17.65 -49.14
N MET A 345 26.30 -17.59 -48.18
CA MET A 345 27.70 -17.94 -48.43
C MET A 345 27.90 -19.40 -48.81
N LYS A 346 27.08 -20.33 -48.30
CA LYS A 346 27.09 -21.74 -48.75
C LYS A 346 26.58 -21.87 -50.18
N LEU A 347 25.53 -21.13 -50.57
CA LEU A 347 25.00 -21.09 -51.94
C LEU A 347 26.03 -20.50 -52.91
N TYR A 348 26.57 -19.32 -52.61
CA TYR A 348 27.62 -18.67 -53.40
C TYR A 348 28.84 -19.57 -53.58
N ARG A 349 29.38 -20.18 -52.50
CA ARG A 349 30.51 -21.14 -52.61
C ARG A 349 30.16 -22.43 -53.39
N ARG A 350 28.88 -22.81 -53.47
CA ARG A 350 28.40 -23.95 -54.27
C ARG A 350 28.28 -23.59 -55.76
N GLU A 351 27.91 -22.36 -56.05
CA GLU A 351 27.83 -21.79 -57.40
C GLU A 351 29.19 -21.39 -57.97
N GLU A 352 30.07 -20.79 -57.17
CA GLU A 352 31.46 -20.52 -57.53
C GLU A 352 32.20 -21.83 -57.86
N LYS A 353 31.97 -22.91 -57.08
CA LYS A 353 32.41 -24.28 -57.43
C LYS A 353 31.69 -24.88 -58.64
N ARG A 354 30.52 -24.38 -59.05
CA ARG A 354 29.81 -24.79 -60.27
C ARG A 354 30.36 -24.07 -61.51
N ASN A 355 30.72 -22.80 -61.38
CA ASN A 355 31.34 -22.01 -62.44
C ASN A 355 32.81 -22.39 -62.65
N ALA A 356 33.61 -22.60 -61.60
CA ALA A 356 34.95 -23.19 -61.73
C ALA A 356 34.94 -24.61 -62.35
N ARG A 357 33.81 -25.33 -62.28
CA ARG A 357 33.59 -26.61 -62.99
C ARG A 357 33.08 -26.45 -64.43
N ARG A 358 32.55 -25.27 -64.80
CA ARG A 358 32.23 -24.89 -66.19
C ARG A 358 33.49 -24.39 -66.89
N GLU A 359 34.25 -23.50 -66.25
CA GLU A 359 35.54 -22.98 -66.75
C GLU A 359 36.55 -24.10 -66.99
N LYS A 360 36.63 -25.11 -66.10
CA LYS A 360 37.43 -26.34 -66.32
C LYS A 360 36.84 -27.32 -67.35
N ARG A 361 35.75 -26.98 -68.03
CA ARG A 361 35.18 -27.75 -69.15
C ARG A 361 35.18 -26.98 -70.47
N THR A 362 35.13 -25.64 -70.44
CA THR A 362 35.38 -24.77 -71.59
C THR A 362 36.88 -24.63 -71.89
N GLY A 363 37.57 -25.77 -71.97
CA GLY A 363 38.98 -25.88 -72.39
C GLY A 363 39.15 -26.66 -73.69
N ASP A 364 38.05 -27.19 -74.25
CA ASP A 364 38.00 -27.90 -75.53
C ASP A 364 36.66 -27.59 -76.23
N GLU A 365 36.57 -27.94 -77.51
CA GLU A 365 35.61 -27.46 -78.54
C GLU A 365 34.10 -27.33 -78.19
N GLY A 366 33.41 -26.46 -78.95
CA GLY A 366 32.13 -26.84 -79.59
C GLY A 366 30.81 -26.26 -79.05
N GLU A 367 30.23 -25.34 -79.84
CA GLU A 367 28.80 -25.02 -80.06
C GLU A 367 27.70 -25.23 -78.97
N ILE A 368 27.09 -24.10 -78.58
CA ILE A 368 25.65 -23.82 -78.43
C ILE A 368 24.68 -24.98 -78.13
N LEU A 369 24.02 -24.93 -76.97
CA LEU A 369 22.55 -25.00 -76.89
C LEU A 369 22.02 -24.28 -75.63
N VAL A 370 20.78 -23.80 -75.71
CA VAL A 370 20.14 -22.92 -74.73
C VAL A 370 19.17 -23.73 -73.85
N ASP A 371 19.14 -23.41 -72.55
CA ASP A 371 17.95 -23.63 -71.72
C ASP A 371 17.75 -22.44 -70.75
N ALA A 372 16.50 -22.14 -70.42
CA ALA A 372 16.09 -20.92 -69.75
C ALA A 372 15.97 -21.10 -68.23
N GLY A 373 16.91 -20.51 -67.48
CA GLY A 373 16.85 -20.46 -66.02
C GLY A 373 17.42 -19.15 -65.47
N ILE A 374 16.56 -18.36 -64.84
CA ILE A 374 16.78 -17.11 -64.09
C ILE A 374 18.25 -16.62 -64.08
N SER A 375 18.51 -15.53 -64.80
CA SER A 375 19.82 -14.86 -64.83
C SER A 375 20.10 -14.16 -63.50
N PHE A 376 20.73 -14.86 -62.57
CA PHE A 376 21.30 -14.26 -61.36
C PHE A 376 22.57 -13.47 -61.72
N ASP A 377 22.52 -12.14 -61.72
CA ASP A 377 23.72 -11.31 -61.89
C ASP A 377 24.49 -11.22 -60.54
N PRO A 378 25.74 -11.73 -60.45
CA PRO A 378 26.54 -11.61 -59.24
C PRO A 378 26.91 -10.16 -58.86
N LYS A 379 26.73 -9.17 -59.74
CA LYS A 379 26.83 -7.74 -59.39
C LYS A 379 25.66 -7.25 -58.56
N GLU A 380 24.44 -7.69 -58.87
CA GLU A 380 23.23 -7.27 -58.15
C GLU A 380 23.24 -7.82 -56.72
N LEU A 381 23.64 -9.08 -56.54
CA LEU A 381 23.87 -9.66 -55.21
C LEU A 381 25.01 -8.99 -54.43
N ARG A 382 26.04 -8.46 -55.09
CA ARG A 382 27.05 -7.61 -54.42
C ARG A 382 26.44 -6.29 -53.96
N MET A 383 25.65 -5.63 -54.81
CA MET A 383 25.00 -4.35 -54.48
C MET A 383 24.00 -4.50 -53.32
N GLN A 384 23.18 -5.56 -53.31
CA GLN A 384 22.31 -5.89 -52.18
C GLN A 384 23.09 -6.19 -50.91
N ARG A 385 24.23 -6.90 -50.99
CA ARG A 385 25.10 -7.14 -49.83
C ARG A 385 25.72 -5.85 -49.29
N GLU A 386 26.11 -4.93 -50.17
CA GLU A 386 26.67 -3.63 -49.79
C GLU A 386 25.61 -2.73 -49.13
N GLN A 387 24.37 -2.69 -49.66
CA GLN A 387 23.23 -2.06 -48.99
C GLN A 387 22.92 -2.71 -47.63
N ALA A 388 22.92 -4.03 -47.53
CA ALA A 388 22.69 -4.73 -46.26
C ALA A 388 23.78 -4.41 -45.21
N LEU A 389 25.05 -4.33 -45.63
CA LEU A 389 26.16 -3.92 -44.77
C LEU A 389 26.08 -2.45 -44.34
N LEU A 390 25.64 -1.55 -45.22
CA LEU A 390 25.39 -0.15 -44.89
C LEU A 390 24.25 -0.02 -43.87
N ASN A 391 23.12 -0.69 -44.09
CA ASN A 391 21.98 -0.69 -43.17
C ASN A 391 22.35 -1.28 -41.80
N ALA A 392 23.08 -2.41 -41.78
CA ALA A 392 23.57 -3.01 -40.54
C ALA A 392 24.52 -2.08 -39.76
N ARG A 393 25.33 -1.27 -40.46
CA ARG A 393 26.23 -0.28 -39.85
C ARG A 393 25.49 0.91 -39.22
N THR A 394 24.22 1.13 -39.57
CA THR A 394 23.34 2.15 -38.97
C THR A 394 22.42 1.63 -37.85
N MET A 395 22.37 0.32 -37.60
CA MET A 395 21.56 -0.23 -36.50
C MET A 395 22.33 -0.24 -35.17
N PRO A 396 21.68 0.07 -34.02
CA PRO A 396 22.33 0.08 -32.72
C PRO A 396 22.66 -1.35 -32.26
N VAL A 397 23.94 -1.58 -31.92
CA VAL A 397 24.52 -2.91 -31.60
C VAL A 397 23.89 -3.59 -30.37
N LEU A 398 23.30 -2.81 -29.46
CA LEU A 398 22.52 -3.32 -28.31
C LEU A 398 21.02 -3.03 -28.43
N GLY A 399 20.48 -3.12 -29.65
CA GLY A 399 19.09 -3.49 -29.80
C GLY A 399 18.87 -4.87 -29.17
N ARG A 400 18.26 -4.93 -27.97
CA ARG A 400 17.54 -6.13 -27.54
C ARG A 400 16.65 -6.56 -28.70
N GLN A 401 16.57 -7.87 -28.95
CA GLN A 401 15.44 -8.40 -29.71
C GLN A 401 14.16 -8.00 -28.97
N ARG A 402 13.55 -6.90 -29.39
CA ARG A 402 12.10 -6.77 -29.32
C ARG A 402 11.57 -7.85 -30.24
N ASP A 403 10.59 -8.56 -29.74
CA ASP A 403 10.02 -9.74 -30.36
C ASP A 403 9.53 -9.46 -31.78
N MET A 404 9.24 -10.54 -32.51
CA MET A 404 8.41 -10.56 -33.72
C MET A 404 7.44 -9.37 -33.76
N GLU A 405 7.38 -8.67 -34.90
CA GLU A 405 6.36 -7.65 -35.14
C GLU A 405 4.97 -8.30 -35.27
N PHE A 406 4.41 -8.69 -34.13
CA PHE A 406 2.98 -8.69 -33.92
C PHE A 406 2.52 -7.25 -34.19
N ASP A 407 1.73 -7.05 -35.24
CA ASP A 407 0.93 -5.84 -35.41
C ASP A 407 0.13 -5.62 -34.13
N LYS A 408 0.56 -4.64 -33.32
CA LYS A 408 0.07 -4.50 -31.94
C LYS A 408 -1.36 -3.98 -31.99
N ILE A 409 -2.29 -4.88 -31.72
CA ILE A 409 -3.74 -4.68 -31.78
C ILE A 409 -4.10 -3.30 -31.23
N HIS A 410 -4.47 -2.40 -32.14
CA HIS A 410 -4.94 -1.06 -31.81
C HIS A 410 -6.45 -1.09 -31.67
N TYR A 411 -6.93 -0.98 -30.44
CA TYR A 411 -8.36 -0.92 -30.15
C TYR A 411 -8.91 0.48 -30.49
N PRO A 412 -9.97 0.61 -31.30
CA PRO A 412 -10.40 1.88 -31.91
C PRO A 412 -10.95 2.92 -30.92
N HIS A 413 -11.12 2.54 -29.66
CA HIS A 413 -11.75 3.34 -28.59
C HIS A 413 -10.87 3.43 -27.33
N VAL A 414 -9.56 3.16 -27.46
CA VAL A 414 -8.58 3.24 -26.37
C VAL A 414 -7.63 4.42 -26.61
N TYR A 415 -7.84 5.50 -25.87
CA TYR A 415 -7.06 6.73 -25.93
C TYR A 415 -6.11 6.84 -24.73
N ASP A 416 -4.96 6.14 -24.82
CA ASP A 416 -4.00 5.97 -23.71
C ASP A 416 -2.63 6.58 -24.03
N SER A 417 -2.49 7.89 -23.78
CA SER A 417 -1.23 8.62 -23.98
C SER A 417 -0.09 8.13 -23.08
N GLN A 418 -0.37 7.50 -21.93
CA GLN A 418 0.68 7.02 -21.03
C GLN A 418 1.25 5.68 -21.51
N ALA A 419 0.42 4.77 -22.03
CA ALA A 419 0.92 3.60 -22.74
C ALA A 419 1.66 3.98 -24.04
N GLU A 420 1.25 5.05 -24.73
CA GLU A 420 1.96 5.58 -25.91
C GLU A 420 3.34 6.17 -25.55
N ALA A 421 3.43 6.98 -24.50
CA ALA A 421 4.71 7.49 -24.00
C ALA A 421 5.65 6.36 -23.56
N ARG A 422 5.13 5.36 -22.81
CA ARG A 422 5.89 4.16 -22.38
C ARG A 422 6.47 3.33 -23.55
N LYS A 423 5.89 3.40 -24.76
CA LYS A 423 6.45 2.74 -25.96
C LYS A 423 7.69 3.46 -26.52
N THR A 424 7.82 4.75 -26.24
CA THR A 424 8.60 5.71 -27.05
C THR A 424 9.91 6.18 -26.39
N SER A 425 9.99 6.26 -25.05
CA SER A 425 11.16 6.83 -24.35
C SER A 425 11.95 5.85 -23.47
N ALA A 426 13.23 5.65 -23.81
CA ALA A 426 14.37 5.18 -23.01
C ALA A 426 14.13 4.36 -21.71
N PHE A 427 14.51 3.08 -21.75
CA PHE A 427 14.55 2.18 -20.59
C PHE A 427 16.01 1.89 -20.19
N ILE A 428 16.48 2.44 -19.05
CA ILE A 428 17.80 2.13 -18.45
C ILE A 428 17.67 2.06 -16.93
N GLY A 429 18.27 1.04 -16.31
CA GLY A 429 18.84 1.15 -14.96
C GLY A 429 17.91 1.20 -13.73
N GLY A 430 16.58 1.07 -13.91
CA GLY A 430 15.63 1.07 -12.79
C GLY A 430 15.28 2.48 -12.29
N SER A 431 14.00 2.68 -11.96
CA SER A 431 13.48 3.90 -11.31
C SER A 431 13.84 5.24 -11.99
N LYS A 432 13.34 5.46 -13.22
CA LYS A 432 13.23 6.82 -13.77
C LYS A 432 11.77 7.30 -13.80
N MET A 433 11.54 8.42 -13.14
CA MET A 433 10.23 9.04 -12.93
C MET A 433 9.79 9.75 -14.23
N LEU A 434 8.76 9.23 -14.91
CA LEU A 434 8.16 9.90 -16.08
C LEU A 434 7.27 11.06 -15.61
N LEU A 435 7.92 12.16 -15.27
CA LEU A 435 7.28 13.45 -15.06
C LEU A 435 7.06 14.15 -16.41
N PRO A 436 5.92 14.84 -16.61
CA PRO A 436 5.75 15.76 -17.73
C PRO A 436 6.87 16.82 -17.76
N GLU A 437 7.29 17.22 -18.96
CA GLU A 437 8.45 18.10 -19.18
C GLU A 437 8.29 19.53 -18.61
N ALA A 438 7.09 19.87 -18.12
CA ALA A 438 6.69 21.19 -17.62
C ALA A 438 6.36 21.21 -16.11
N ILE A 439 6.96 20.35 -15.29
CA ILE A 439 6.81 20.42 -13.83
C ILE A 439 7.67 21.54 -13.24
N GLU A 440 7.04 22.41 -12.45
CA GLU A 440 7.72 23.37 -11.59
C GLU A 440 7.98 22.73 -10.21
N ARG A 441 9.14 23.02 -9.62
CA ARG A 441 9.47 22.64 -8.23
C ARG A 441 9.97 23.85 -7.45
N GLU A 442 9.33 24.12 -6.32
CA GLU A 442 9.70 25.18 -5.39
C GLU A 442 10.11 24.57 -4.05
N ASN A 443 11.26 24.98 -3.51
CA ASN A 443 11.91 24.26 -2.42
C ASN A 443 12.17 25.19 -1.22
N ASN A 444 11.13 25.40 -0.41
CA ASN A 444 11.12 26.31 0.73
C ASN A 444 11.74 25.67 1.99
N LYS A 445 12.01 26.46 3.03
CA LYS A 445 12.52 25.93 4.32
C LYS A 445 11.51 25.00 5.01
N MET A 446 10.21 25.28 4.89
CA MET A 446 9.14 24.52 5.56
C MET A 446 8.67 23.29 4.76
N TYR A 447 8.66 23.40 3.42
CA TYR A 447 8.12 22.38 2.52
C TYR A 447 8.83 22.35 1.16
N GLU A 448 8.79 21.21 0.47
CA GLU A 448 9.00 21.10 -0.98
C GLU A 448 7.63 21.07 -1.67
N GLU A 449 7.43 21.91 -2.68
CA GLU A 449 6.24 21.97 -3.52
C GLU A 449 6.56 21.54 -4.95
N VAL A 450 5.74 20.64 -5.50
CA VAL A 450 5.84 20.14 -6.88
C VAL A 450 4.52 20.42 -7.58
N LYS A 451 4.55 21.23 -8.66
CA LYS A 451 3.37 21.63 -9.43
C LYS A 451 3.37 20.90 -10.78
N ILE A 452 2.31 20.14 -11.02
CA ILE A 452 2.01 19.52 -12.31
C ILE A 452 0.97 20.40 -13.01
N PRO A 453 1.29 21.01 -14.16
CA PRO A 453 0.35 21.88 -14.86
C PRO A 453 -0.85 21.08 -15.38
N HIS A 454 -1.98 21.78 -15.56
CA HIS A 454 -3.16 21.19 -16.16
C HIS A 454 -2.88 20.63 -17.56
N SER A 455 -3.37 19.41 -17.83
CA SER A 455 -3.22 18.79 -19.15
C SER A 455 -4.07 19.50 -20.20
N GLU A 456 -3.53 19.73 -21.39
CA GLU A 456 -4.32 20.23 -22.51
C GLU A 456 -5.43 19.24 -22.89
N ALA A 457 -6.61 19.77 -23.22
CA ALA A 457 -7.72 18.96 -23.67
C ALA A 457 -7.41 18.33 -25.04
N MET A 458 -7.74 17.06 -25.23
CA MET A 458 -7.45 16.35 -26.49
C MET A 458 -8.10 17.10 -27.67
N PRO A 459 -7.41 17.40 -28.79
CA PRO A 459 -7.99 18.16 -29.89
C PRO A 459 -9.21 17.44 -30.50
N MET A 460 -10.17 18.18 -31.07
CA MET A 460 -11.35 17.56 -31.70
C MET A 460 -10.96 16.83 -32.98
N GLY A 461 -11.10 15.50 -33.00
CA GLY A 461 -10.81 14.68 -34.17
C GLY A 461 -11.87 14.83 -35.28
N LEU A 462 -11.46 14.66 -36.54
CA LEU A 462 -12.32 14.82 -37.73
C LEU A 462 -13.54 13.86 -37.78
N VAL A 463 -13.52 12.81 -36.95
CA VAL A 463 -14.54 11.75 -36.88
C VAL A 463 -15.64 12.05 -35.85
N GLU A 464 -15.42 12.99 -34.92
CA GLU A 464 -16.28 13.21 -33.75
C GLU A 464 -17.54 14.02 -34.07
N LYS A 465 -18.61 13.33 -34.47
CA LYS A 465 -19.95 13.93 -34.62
C LYS A 465 -20.62 14.10 -33.25
N PRO A 466 -20.99 15.31 -32.81
CA PRO A 466 -21.72 15.51 -31.56
C PRO A 466 -23.19 15.10 -31.73
N VAL A 467 -23.69 14.23 -30.85
CA VAL A 467 -25.09 13.77 -30.89
C VAL A 467 -26.02 14.81 -30.23
N TYR A 468 -26.99 15.35 -30.98
CA TYR A 468 -28.00 16.25 -30.42
C TYR A 468 -29.18 15.45 -29.87
N ILE A 469 -29.82 15.96 -28.81
CA ILE A 469 -30.96 15.26 -28.19
C ILE A 469 -32.16 15.19 -29.17
N LYS A 470 -32.26 16.12 -30.13
CA LYS A 470 -33.26 16.11 -31.20
C LYS A 470 -33.16 14.92 -32.15
N ASP A 471 -31.99 14.30 -32.24
CA ASP A 471 -31.68 13.23 -33.19
C ASP A 471 -31.96 11.84 -32.57
N LEU A 472 -32.35 11.81 -31.30
CA LEU A 472 -32.77 10.61 -30.57
C LEU A 472 -34.24 10.28 -30.84
N ASP A 473 -34.62 9.03 -30.57
CA ASP A 473 -36.03 8.62 -30.53
C ASP A 473 -36.81 9.31 -29.40
N GLU A 474 -38.14 9.19 -29.42
CA GLU A 474 -39.03 9.86 -28.47
C GLU A 474 -38.74 9.48 -27.01
N ILE A 475 -38.28 8.25 -26.75
CA ILE A 475 -37.94 7.74 -25.43
C ILE A 475 -36.65 8.40 -24.93
N GLY A 476 -35.64 8.50 -25.79
CA GLY A 476 -34.41 9.26 -25.52
C GLY A 476 -34.66 10.75 -25.29
N GLN A 477 -35.54 11.37 -26.09
CA GLN A 477 -35.92 12.78 -25.95
C GLN A 477 -36.65 13.06 -24.62
N LEU A 478 -37.56 12.17 -24.21
CA LEU A 478 -38.28 12.28 -22.93
C LEU A 478 -37.32 12.19 -21.73
N ALA A 479 -36.41 11.23 -21.72
CA ALA A 479 -35.46 11.03 -20.62
C ALA A 479 -34.42 12.16 -20.52
N PHE A 480 -33.87 12.61 -21.66
CA PHE A 480 -32.85 13.67 -21.70
C PHE A 480 -33.42 15.10 -21.79
N LYS A 481 -34.72 15.27 -21.52
CA LYS A 481 -35.40 16.57 -21.41
C LYS A 481 -34.57 17.59 -20.62
N GLY A 482 -34.46 18.79 -21.19
CA GLY A 482 -33.63 19.90 -20.68
C GLY A 482 -32.19 19.95 -21.21
N MET A 483 -31.68 18.90 -21.87
CA MET A 483 -30.36 18.92 -22.51
C MET A 483 -30.46 19.19 -24.02
N LYS A 484 -29.43 19.83 -24.59
CA LYS A 484 -29.38 20.18 -26.04
C LYS A 484 -28.59 19.17 -26.88
N ARG A 485 -27.50 18.64 -26.32
CA ARG A 485 -26.62 17.63 -26.91
C ARG A 485 -25.99 16.77 -25.81
N LEU A 486 -25.51 15.59 -26.17
CA LEU A 486 -24.63 14.79 -25.32
C LEU A 486 -23.24 15.44 -25.20
N ASN A 487 -22.44 15.03 -24.20
CA ASN A 487 -21.04 15.43 -24.12
C ASN A 487 -20.16 14.60 -25.10
N ARG A 488 -18.86 14.93 -25.19
CA ARG A 488 -17.91 14.28 -26.11
C ARG A 488 -17.86 12.76 -25.93
N ILE A 489 -17.56 12.30 -24.71
CA ILE A 489 -17.48 10.87 -24.38
C ILE A 489 -18.84 10.18 -24.64
N GLN A 490 -19.93 10.80 -24.18
CA GLN A 490 -21.31 10.30 -24.39
C GLN A 490 -21.70 10.21 -25.87
N SER A 491 -21.10 11.01 -26.75
CA SER A 491 -21.31 10.93 -28.20
C SER A 491 -20.47 9.82 -28.84
N ILE A 492 -19.24 9.59 -28.37
CA ILE A 492 -18.36 8.50 -28.85
C ILE A 492 -18.93 7.14 -28.48
N VAL A 493 -19.36 6.95 -27.24
CA VAL A 493 -19.97 5.69 -26.74
C VAL A 493 -21.42 5.48 -27.20
N PHE A 494 -22.03 6.47 -27.86
CA PHE A 494 -23.47 6.48 -28.13
C PHE A 494 -23.93 5.25 -28.90
N GLU A 495 -23.22 4.90 -29.98
CA GLU A 495 -23.59 3.80 -30.87
C GLU A 495 -23.63 2.46 -30.12
N THR A 496 -22.53 2.09 -29.44
CA THR A 496 -22.47 0.86 -28.64
C THR A 496 -23.47 0.88 -27.49
N ALA A 497 -23.58 1.99 -26.74
CA ALA A 497 -24.48 2.07 -25.59
C ALA A 497 -25.96 1.99 -25.98
N TYR A 498 -26.35 2.67 -27.06
CA TYR A 498 -27.75 2.92 -27.42
C TYR A 498 -28.31 2.03 -28.53
N ASN A 499 -27.47 1.40 -29.36
CA ASN A 499 -27.92 0.57 -30.47
C ASN A 499 -27.47 -0.90 -30.39
N THR A 500 -26.47 -1.24 -29.56
CA THR A 500 -26.00 -2.63 -29.40
C THR A 500 -26.32 -3.21 -28.02
N ASN A 501 -26.37 -4.53 -27.91
CA ASN A 501 -26.50 -5.27 -26.64
C ASN A 501 -25.15 -5.69 -26.03
N GLU A 502 -24.01 -5.27 -26.61
CA GLU A 502 -22.67 -5.67 -26.15
C GLU A 502 -22.40 -5.28 -24.70
N ASN A 503 -21.66 -6.13 -23.97
CA ASN A 503 -21.07 -5.77 -22.69
C ASN A 503 -20.07 -4.62 -22.89
N MET A 504 -20.02 -3.68 -21.95
CA MET A 504 -19.19 -2.48 -22.06
C MET A 504 -18.35 -2.25 -20.80
N LEU A 505 -17.11 -1.80 -20.99
CA LEU A 505 -16.26 -1.23 -19.94
C LEU A 505 -15.88 0.19 -20.34
N ILE A 506 -16.19 1.15 -19.47
CA ILE A 506 -15.94 2.57 -19.69
C ILE A 506 -15.03 3.11 -18.58
N CYS A 507 -13.74 3.21 -18.91
CA CYS A 507 -12.73 3.86 -18.10
C CYS A 507 -12.65 5.34 -18.48
N ALA A 508 -13.15 6.24 -17.63
CA ALA A 508 -13.16 7.68 -17.90
C ALA A 508 -12.86 8.49 -16.62
N PRO A 509 -12.30 9.71 -16.74
CA PRO A 509 -12.02 10.54 -15.58
C PRO A 509 -13.27 10.85 -14.74
N THR A 510 -13.10 11.01 -13.44
CA THR A 510 -14.14 11.49 -12.54
C THR A 510 -14.71 12.84 -13.04
N GLY A 511 -16.04 12.95 -13.05
CA GLY A 511 -16.75 14.08 -13.66
C GLY A 511 -17.09 13.93 -15.16
N ALA A 512 -16.58 12.92 -15.87
CA ALA A 512 -16.85 12.70 -17.32
C ALA A 512 -18.32 12.44 -17.72
N GLY A 513 -19.24 12.33 -16.74
CA GLY A 513 -20.67 12.14 -17.00
C GLY A 513 -21.08 10.69 -17.26
N LYS A 514 -20.38 9.72 -16.63
CA LYS A 514 -20.63 8.26 -16.71
C LYS A 514 -22.11 7.89 -16.49
N THR A 515 -22.79 8.57 -15.56
CA THR A 515 -24.22 8.36 -15.23
C THR A 515 -25.17 8.55 -16.43
N ASN A 516 -24.86 9.42 -17.39
CA ASN A 516 -25.68 9.54 -18.60
C ASN A 516 -25.41 8.41 -19.60
N ILE A 517 -24.26 7.75 -19.54
CA ILE A 517 -23.98 6.56 -20.36
C ILE A 517 -24.72 5.34 -19.79
N ALA A 518 -24.78 5.22 -18.46
CA ALA A 518 -25.72 4.32 -17.79
C ALA A 518 -27.18 4.61 -18.19
N MET A 519 -27.58 5.88 -18.32
CA MET A 519 -28.90 6.23 -18.83
C MET A 519 -29.11 5.74 -20.28
N LEU A 520 -28.10 5.82 -21.16
CA LEU A 520 -28.21 5.31 -22.53
C LEU A 520 -28.46 3.79 -22.57
N THR A 521 -27.73 3.00 -21.77
CA THR A 521 -27.97 1.54 -21.73
C THR A 521 -29.31 1.18 -21.06
N VAL A 522 -29.73 1.92 -20.02
CA VAL A 522 -31.07 1.80 -19.40
C VAL A 522 -32.18 2.03 -20.44
N LEU A 523 -32.04 3.07 -21.27
CA LEU A 523 -33.03 3.40 -22.29
C LEU A 523 -33.02 2.38 -23.46
N HIS A 524 -31.84 1.85 -23.82
CA HIS A 524 -31.73 0.76 -24.79
C HIS A 524 -32.46 -0.50 -24.31
N GLU A 525 -32.31 -0.88 -23.04
CA GLU A 525 -33.03 -2.00 -22.42
C GLU A 525 -34.55 -1.75 -22.45
N ILE A 526 -35.01 -0.59 -21.95
CA ILE A 526 -36.44 -0.22 -21.94
C ILE A 526 -37.03 -0.29 -23.37
N ARG A 527 -36.28 0.14 -24.39
CA ARG A 527 -36.71 0.13 -25.81
C ARG A 527 -36.97 -1.28 -26.36
N GLN A 528 -36.26 -2.31 -25.89
CA GLN A 528 -36.51 -3.70 -26.30
C GLN A 528 -37.86 -4.23 -25.81
N HIS A 529 -38.36 -3.72 -24.68
CA HIS A 529 -39.63 -4.14 -24.06
C HIS A 529 -40.81 -3.22 -24.38
N VAL A 530 -40.68 -2.39 -25.43
CA VAL A 530 -41.79 -1.59 -25.99
C VAL A 530 -42.54 -2.41 -27.03
N GLN A 531 -43.82 -2.70 -26.76
CA GLN A 531 -44.69 -3.42 -27.69
C GLN A 531 -45.95 -2.58 -27.94
N GLN A 532 -46.22 -2.26 -29.21
CA GLN A 532 -47.35 -1.40 -29.63
C GLN A 532 -47.38 -0.02 -28.92
N GLY A 533 -46.22 0.55 -28.58
CA GLY A 533 -46.11 1.83 -27.87
C GLY A 533 -46.27 1.74 -26.34
N VAL A 534 -46.48 0.54 -25.79
CA VAL A 534 -46.59 0.31 -24.34
C VAL A 534 -45.32 -0.41 -23.84
N ILE A 535 -44.71 0.11 -22.77
CA ILE A 535 -43.59 -0.55 -22.10
C ILE A 535 -44.13 -1.69 -21.22
N LYS A 536 -43.65 -2.92 -21.46
CA LYS A 536 -43.98 -4.08 -20.63
C LYS A 536 -43.12 -4.13 -19.36
N LYS A 537 -43.67 -3.60 -18.27
CA LYS A 537 -42.98 -3.35 -17.00
C LYS A 537 -42.62 -4.58 -16.17
N ASP A 538 -43.10 -5.76 -16.56
CA ASP A 538 -42.94 -7.01 -15.81
C ASP A 538 -42.00 -8.02 -16.50
N GLU A 539 -41.60 -7.79 -17.76
CA GLU A 539 -40.73 -8.70 -18.54
C GLU A 539 -39.22 -8.47 -18.28
N PHE A 540 -38.84 -7.35 -17.66
CA PHE A 540 -37.44 -6.98 -17.43
C PHE A 540 -37.18 -6.28 -16.08
N LYS A 541 -35.94 -6.39 -15.61
CA LYS A 541 -35.38 -5.65 -14.47
C LYS A 541 -33.95 -5.18 -14.75
N ILE A 542 -33.62 -4.03 -14.17
CA ILE A 542 -32.33 -3.37 -14.27
C ILE A 542 -31.75 -3.22 -12.86
N VAL A 543 -30.49 -3.58 -12.68
CA VAL A 543 -29.78 -3.47 -11.40
C VAL A 543 -28.62 -2.49 -11.53
N TYR A 544 -28.62 -1.43 -10.73
CA TYR A 544 -27.52 -0.48 -10.59
C TYR A 544 -26.81 -0.72 -9.26
N VAL A 545 -25.59 -1.25 -9.32
CA VAL A 545 -24.73 -1.49 -8.17
C VAL A 545 -23.84 -0.26 -7.96
N ALA A 546 -24.12 0.50 -6.91
CA ALA A 546 -23.38 1.70 -6.53
C ALA A 546 -22.37 1.41 -5.41
N PRO A 547 -21.16 2.01 -5.43
CA PRO A 547 -20.10 1.77 -4.45
C PRO A 547 -20.50 2.13 -3.00
N MET A 548 -21.37 3.13 -2.79
CA MET A 548 -21.79 3.57 -1.46
C MET A 548 -23.30 3.81 -1.36
N LYS A 549 -23.87 3.58 -0.17
CA LYS A 549 -25.29 3.88 0.16
C LYS A 549 -25.69 5.33 -0.19
N ALA A 550 -24.81 6.30 0.06
CA ALA A 550 -25.08 7.71 -0.22
C ALA A 550 -25.24 7.96 -1.75
N LEU A 551 -24.36 7.38 -2.55
CA LEU A 551 -24.44 7.44 -4.01
C LEU A 551 -25.64 6.64 -4.54
N ALA A 552 -25.98 5.48 -3.95
CA ALA A 552 -27.21 4.75 -4.26
C ALA A 552 -28.47 5.62 -4.07
N ALA A 553 -28.54 6.39 -2.97
CA ALA A 553 -29.62 7.33 -2.73
C ALA A 553 -29.62 8.50 -3.73
N GLU A 554 -28.46 9.06 -4.09
CA GLU A 554 -28.37 10.11 -5.13
C GLU A 554 -28.84 9.59 -6.49
N MET A 555 -28.33 8.43 -6.91
CA MET A 555 -28.66 7.80 -8.19
C MET A 555 -30.13 7.39 -8.25
N THR A 556 -30.72 6.86 -7.17
CA THR A 556 -32.17 6.59 -7.09
C THR A 556 -32.98 7.85 -7.38
N ASN A 557 -32.60 8.99 -6.80
CA ASN A 557 -33.26 10.28 -7.05
C ASN A 557 -33.01 10.81 -8.48
N TYR A 558 -31.84 10.54 -9.07
CA TYR A 558 -31.52 10.92 -10.45
C TYR A 558 -32.32 10.12 -11.47
N PHE A 559 -32.23 8.79 -11.42
CA PHE A 559 -32.94 7.88 -12.32
C PHE A 559 -34.46 8.01 -12.18
N SER A 560 -34.99 8.14 -10.95
CA SER A 560 -36.43 8.36 -10.73
C SER A 560 -36.96 9.59 -11.48
N LYS A 561 -36.34 10.77 -11.29
CA LYS A 561 -36.74 12.01 -11.99
C LYS A 561 -36.55 11.97 -13.51
N ARG A 562 -35.63 11.13 -14.00
CA ARG A 562 -35.33 10.97 -15.43
C ARG A 562 -36.27 9.99 -16.13
N LEU A 563 -36.76 8.97 -15.42
CA LEU A 563 -37.57 7.87 -15.94
C LEU A 563 -39.05 7.98 -15.54
N GLU A 564 -39.41 8.91 -14.65
CA GLU A 564 -40.79 9.33 -14.33
C GLU A 564 -41.66 9.60 -15.58
N PRO A 565 -41.18 10.28 -16.65
CA PRO A 565 -41.97 10.46 -17.89
C PRO A 565 -42.31 9.15 -18.63
N LEU A 566 -41.58 8.07 -18.36
CA LEU A 566 -41.81 6.72 -18.91
C LEU A 566 -42.62 5.84 -17.93
N GLY A 567 -42.97 6.37 -16.75
CA GLY A 567 -43.68 5.66 -15.69
C GLY A 567 -42.91 4.46 -15.10
N ILE A 568 -41.58 4.46 -15.21
CA ILE A 568 -40.69 3.40 -14.71
C ILE A 568 -40.43 3.62 -13.21
N MET A 569 -40.61 2.58 -12.40
CA MET A 569 -40.39 2.68 -10.95
C MET A 569 -38.96 2.29 -10.58
N VAL A 570 -38.24 3.28 -10.03
CA VAL A 570 -36.88 3.14 -9.46
C VAL A 570 -36.98 3.13 -7.94
N LYS A 571 -36.27 2.21 -7.26
CA LYS A 571 -36.16 2.18 -5.79
C LYS A 571 -34.74 1.87 -5.31
N GLU A 572 -34.42 2.42 -4.15
CA GLU A 572 -33.24 2.07 -3.36
C GLU A 572 -33.49 0.74 -2.62
N LEU A 573 -32.54 -0.18 -2.69
CA LEU A 573 -32.49 -1.42 -1.93
C LEU A 573 -31.13 -1.48 -1.21
N THR A 574 -31.08 -1.00 0.04
CA THR A 574 -29.86 -0.95 0.86
C THR A 574 -30.04 -1.74 2.16
N GLY A 575 -29.03 -1.72 3.03
CA GLY A 575 -29.18 -2.28 4.39
C GLY A 575 -30.24 -1.55 5.23
N ASP A 576 -30.43 -0.25 4.98
CA ASP A 576 -31.27 0.63 5.80
C ASP A 576 -32.70 0.76 5.23
N MET A 577 -32.86 0.52 3.92
CA MET A 577 -34.16 0.44 3.24
C MET A 577 -34.43 -0.98 2.77
N GLN A 578 -35.20 -1.72 3.57
CA GLN A 578 -35.68 -3.05 3.22
C GLN A 578 -37.01 -2.95 2.46
N LEU A 579 -37.02 -3.40 1.21
CA LEU A 579 -38.24 -3.52 0.40
C LEU A 579 -38.85 -4.91 0.59
N SER A 580 -40.18 -4.99 0.57
CA SER A 580 -40.89 -6.27 0.52
C SER A 580 -40.78 -6.94 -0.85
N LYS A 581 -40.91 -8.28 -0.93
CA LYS A 581 -40.82 -9.00 -2.22
C LYS A 581 -41.83 -8.51 -3.26
N SER A 582 -43.02 -8.07 -2.83
CA SER A 582 -44.05 -7.50 -3.71
C SER A 582 -43.71 -6.09 -4.23
N GLU A 583 -42.95 -5.29 -3.48
CA GLU A 583 -42.40 -4.02 -3.99
C GLU A 583 -41.27 -4.25 -4.99
N ILE A 584 -40.35 -5.17 -4.68
CA ILE A 584 -39.22 -5.54 -5.56
C ILE A 584 -39.71 -6.10 -6.90
N LEU A 585 -40.78 -6.90 -6.89
CA LEU A 585 -41.43 -7.39 -8.12
C LEU A 585 -42.06 -6.24 -8.94
N ARG A 586 -42.69 -5.24 -8.28
CA ARG A 586 -43.30 -4.08 -8.96
C ARG A 586 -42.29 -3.08 -9.53
N THR A 587 -41.05 -3.02 -9.02
CA THR A 587 -40.02 -2.10 -9.50
C THR A 587 -39.22 -2.63 -10.68
N GLN A 588 -38.99 -1.78 -11.68
CA GLN A 588 -38.20 -2.12 -12.87
C GLN A 588 -36.71 -1.89 -12.64
N MET A 589 -36.34 -0.85 -11.89
CA MET A 589 -34.94 -0.50 -11.61
C MET A 589 -34.65 -0.52 -10.11
N LEU A 590 -33.67 -1.33 -9.73
CA LEU A 590 -33.16 -1.45 -8.35
C LEU A 590 -31.79 -0.79 -8.25
N VAL A 591 -31.61 0.11 -7.27
CA VAL A 591 -30.32 0.74 -6.97
C VAL A 591 -29.84 0.24 -5.61
N THR A 592 -28.67 -0.40 -5.57
CA THR A 592 -28.20 -1.24 -4.46
C THR A 592 -26.69 -1.11 -4.25
N THR A 593 -26.15 -1.64 -3.15
CA THR A 593 -24.68 -1.83 -2.97
C THR A 593 -24.28 -3.27 -3.32
N PRO A 594 -22.98 -3.56 -3.57
CA PRO A 594 -22.52 -4.91 -3.93
C PRO A 594 -22.95 -5.97 -2.92
N GLU A 595 -22.76 -5.71 -1.63
CA GLU A 595 -23.06 -6.65 -0.54
C GLU A 595 -24.56 -6.90 -0.43
N LYS A 596 -25.37 -5.85 -0.57
CA LYS A 596 -26.82 -5.97 -0.46
C LYS A 596 -27.40 -6.74 -1.64
N TRP A 597 -26.82 -6.62 -2.83
CA TRP A 597 -27.22 -7.40 -4.00
C TRP A 597 -26.73 -8.85 -3.90
N ASP A 598 -25.49 -9.08 -3.46
CA ASP A 598 -24.96 -10.43 -3.21
C ASP A 598 -25.84 -11.18 -2.20
N VAL A 599 -26.13 -10.60 -1.02
CA VAL A 599 -27.05 -11.15 0.00
C VAL A 599 -28.45 -11.48 -0.54
N VAL A 600 -28.95 -10.74 -1.55
CA VAL A 600 -30.21 -11.06 -2.22
C VAL A 600 -30.04 -12.26 -3.15
N THR A 601 -29.01 -12.26 -4.00
CA THR A 601 -28.74 -13.39 -4.91
C THR A 601 -28.36 -14.69 -4.20
N ARG A 602 -27.83 -14.64 -2.96
CA ARG A 602 -27.55 -15.80 -2.10
C ARG A 602 -28.79 -16.49 -1.52
N LYS A 603 -30.01 -15.93 -1.67
CA LYS A 603 -31.24 -16.47 -1.04
C LYS A 603 -32.15 -17.13 -2.07
N SER A 604 -31.91 -18.42 -2.31
CA SER A 604 -32.58 -19.22 -3.36
C SER A 604 -34.12 -19.30 -3.24
N VAL A 605 -34.70 -19.13 -2.05
CA VAL A 605 -36.13 -19.34 -1.80
C VAL A 605 -36.99 -18.18 -2.33
N GLY A 606 -37.33 -18.29 -3.63
CA GLY A 606 -38.27 -17.44 -4.35
C GLY A 606 -37.64 -16.33 -5.20
N ASP A 607 -36.34 -16.05 -5.01
CA ASP A 607 -35.68 -14.92 -5.70
C ASP A 607 -34.99 -15.33 -7.03
N VAL A 608 -35.02 -16.62 -7.40
CA VAL A 608 -34.60 -17.10 -8.74
C VAL A 608 -35.40 -16.42 -9.86
N ALA A 609 -36.71 -16.20 -9.64
CA ALA A 609 -37.57 -15.45 -10.57
C ALA A 609 -37.17 -13.98 -10.70
N LEU A 610 -36.54 -13.39 -9.67
CA LEU A 610 -35.96 -12.04 -9.76
C LEU A 610 -34.74 -12.05 -10.68
N SER A 611 -33.81 -12.99 -10.46
CA SER A 611 -32.56 -13.09 -11.23
C SER A 611 -32.77 -13.42 -12.70
N GLN A 612 -33.84 -14.14 -13.07
CA GLN A 612 -34.20 -14.40 -14.47
C GLN A 612 -34.77 -13.16 -15.20
N LEU A 613 -35.39 -12.23 -14.47
CA LEU A 613 -35.91 -10.97 -15.01
C LEU A 613 -34.82 -9.91 -15.17
N VAL A 614 -33.68 -10.01 -14.47
CA VAL A 614 -32.56 -9.08 -14.68
C VAL A 614 -32.02 -9.24 -16.10
N LYS A 615 -31.99 -8.14 -16.86
CA LYS A 615 -31.43 -8.08 -18.23
C LYS A 615 -30.24 -7.13 -18.36
N LEU A 616 -30.15 -6.12 -17.49
CA LEU A 616 -29.05 -5.16 -17.46
C LEU A 616 -28.48 -5.03 -16.04
N LEU A 617 -27.19 -5.31 -15.89
CA LEU A 617 -26.40 -5.10 -14.68
C LEU A 617 -25.39 -3.96 -14.90
N ILE A 618 -25.51 -2.89 -14.12
CA ILE A 618 -24.63 -1.73 -14.16
C ILE A 618 -23.78 -1.76 -12.89
N LEU A 619 -22.46 -1.79 -13.06
CA LEU A 619 -21.47 -1.78 -11.99
C LEU A 619 -20.80 -0.40 -12.00
N ASP A 620 -21.10 0.43 -11.02
CA ASP A 620 -20.48 1.75 -10.88
C ASP A 620 -19.21 1.69 -10.02
N GLU A 621 -18.20 2.44 -10.44
CA GLU A 621 -16.84 2.43 -9.89
C GLU A 621 -16.22 1.02 -9.72
N VAL A 622 -16.13 0.27 -10.83
CA VAL A 622 -15.47 -1.05 -10.92
C VAL A 622 -14.01 -1.06 -10.40
N HIS A 623 -13.36 0.10 -10.27
CA HIS A 623 -12.05 0.21 -9.60
C HIS A 623 -12.05 -0.25 -8.13
N LEU A 624 -13.21 -0.38 -7.48
CA LEU A 624 -13.36 -1.03 -6.18
C LEU A 624 -12.85 -2.48 -6.13
N LEU A 625 -12.60 -3.13 -7.27
CA LEU A 625 -11.97 -4.47 -7.34
C LEU A 625 -10.65 -4.56 -6.56
N HIS A 626 -9.93 -3.45 -6.35
CA HIS A 626 -8.67 -3.42 -5.61
C HIS A 626 -8.84 -3.30 -4.08
N GLU A 627 -10.00 -2.87 -3.60
CA GLU A 627 -10.28 -2.68 -2.16
C GLU A 627 -10.74 -3.99 -1.50
N ASP A 628 -10.78 -4.01 -0.16
CA ASP A 628 -11.36 -5.06 0.69
C ASP A 628 -12.79 -5.51 0.29
N ARG A 629 -13.49 -4.73 -0.55
CA ARG A 629 -14.86 -4.97 -1.04
C ARG A 629 -14.90 -5.50 -2.48
N GLY A 630 -13.77 -5.49 -3.19
CA GLY A 630 -13.60 -6.07 -4.51
C GLY A 630 -14.09 -7.51 -4.64
N PRO A 631 -13.84 -8.42 -3.67
CA PRO A 631 -14.27 -9.81 -3.77
C PRO A 631 -15.78 -10.01 -3.93
N VAL A 632 -16.59 -9.09 -3.39
CA VAL A 632 -18.05 -9.11 -3.54
C VAL A 632 -18.48 -8.77 -4.98
N LEU A 633 -17.77 -7.84 -5.63
CA LEU A 633 -17.97 -7.54 -7.05
C LEU A 633 -17.52 -8.71 -7.94
N GLU A 634 -16.41 -9.37 -7.60
CA GLU A 634 -15.96 -10.57 -8.29
C GLU A 634 -16.96 -11.72 -8.21
N SER A 635 -17.42 -12.05 -6.99
CA SER A 635 -18.43 -13.09 -6.77
C SER A 635 -19.73 -12.81 -7.53
N LEU A 636 -20.18 -11.55 -7.52
CA LEU A 636 -21.37 -11.11 -8.25
C LEU A 636 -21.23 -11.30 -9.77
N VAL A 637 -20.12 -10.85 -10.37
CA VAL A 637 -19.89 -11.01 -11.81
C VAL A 637 -19.75 -12.48 -12.18
N ALA A 638 -18.96 -13.25 -11.42
CA ALA A 638 -18.77 -14.67 -11.64
C ALA A 638 -20.10 -15.45 -11.60
N ARG A 639 -20.98 -15.15 -10.63
CA ARG A 639 -22.33 -15.71 -10.54
C ARG A 639 -23.22 -15.28 -11.72
N THR A 640 -23.15 -14.00 -12.12
CA THR A 640 -23.94 -13.46 -13.24
C THR A 640 -23.55 -14.12 -14.56
N LEU A 641 -22.25 -14.21 -14.88
CA LEU A 641 -21.74 -14.87 -16.09
C LEU A 641 -22.11 -16.36 -16.12
N ARG A 642 -21.94 -17.07 -15.00
CA ARG A 642 -22.32 -18.48 -14.88
C ARG A 642 -23.84 -18.69 -14.96
N GLN A 643 -24.64 -17.72 -14.53
CA GLN A 643 -26.10 -17.73 -14.73
C GLN A 643 -26.47 -17.50 -16.21
N VAL A 644 -25.78 -16.61 -16.93
CA VAL A 644 -25.98 -16.42 -18.38
C VAL A 644 -25.71 -17.73 -19.14
N GLU A 645 -24.61 -18.42 -18.82
CA GLU A 645 -24.33 -19.74 -19.40
C GLU A 645 -25.40 -20.79 -19.07
N SER A 646 -25.81 -20.91 -17.80
CA SER A 646 -26.73 -21.99 -17.39
C SER A 646 -28.18 -21.76 -17.79
N THR A 647 -28.62 -20.50 -17.89
CA THR A 647 -30.00 -20.15 -18.29
C THR A 647 -30.15 -19.83 -19.77
N GLN A 648 -29.05 -19.61 -20.51
CA GLN A 648 -29.03 -19.11 -21.89
C GLN A 648 -29.77 -17.77 -22.09
N SER A 649 -30.11 -17.05 -21.00
CA SER A 649 -30.60 -15.68 -21.05
C SER A 649 -29.42 -14.73 -20.92
N MET A 650 -29.13 -13.97 -21.98
CA MET A 650 -28.15 -12.89 -21.92
C MET A 650 -28.52 -11.86 -20.84
N ILE A 651 -27.50 -11.39 -20.12
CA ILE A 651 -27.58 -10.25 -19.20
C ILE A 651 -26.46 -9.31 -19.62
N ARG A 652 -26.81 -8.09 -20.04
CA ARG A 652 -25.86 -7.07 -20.45
C ARG A 652 -25.15 -6.50 -19.23
N ILE A 653 -23.82 -6.44 -19.27
CA ILE A 653 -22.98 -5.89 -18.20
C ILE A 653 -22.38 -4.57 -18.66
N LEU A 654 -22.60 -3.51 -17.88
CA LEU A 654 -21.94 -2.21 -18.03
C LEU A 654 -21.03 -1.94 -16.83
N GLY A 655 -19.71 -2.04 -17.03
CA GLY A 655 -18.72 -1.56 -16.08
C GLY A 655 -18.41 -0.07 -16.30
N LEU A 656 -18.63 0.75 -15.28
CA LEU A 656 -18.19 2.14 -15.23
C LEU A 656 -17.01 2.26 -14.28
N SER A 657 -15.96 2.99 -14.65
CA SER A 657 -14.80 3.15 -13.78
C SER A 657 -14.08 4.48 -13.97
N ALA A 658 -13.10 4.73 -13.11
CA ALA A 658 -12.07 5.73 -13.31
C ALA A 658 -11.09 5.27 -14.43
N THR A 659 -10.04 6.05 -14.67
CA THR A 659 -8.94 5.67 -15.57
C THR A 659 -8.09 4.57 -14.95
N LEU A 660 -8.28 3.32 -15.41
CA LEU A 660 -7.55 2.15 -14.92
C LEU A 660 -6.21 1.93 -15.68
N PRO A 661 -5.19 1.33 -15.07
CA PRO A 661 -4.02 0.84 -15.83
C PRO A 661 -4.32 -0.42 -16.63
N ASN A 662 -4.87 -1.44 -16.00
CA ASN A 662 -5.09 -2.76 -16.59
C ASN A 662 -6.54 -2.97 -17.02
N TYR A 663 -7.07 -2.02 -17.80
CA TYR A 663 -8.42 -2.08 -18.36
C TYR A 663 -8.68 -3.31 -19.23
N LEU A 664 -7.66 -3.90 -19.85
CA LEU A 664 -7.77 -5.15 -20.63
C LEU A 664 -8.12 -6.37 -19.77
N ASP A 665 -7.57 -6.47 -18.56
CA ASP A 665 -7.88 -7.56 -17.63
C ASP A 665 -9.34 -7.45 -17.15
N VAL A 666 -9.75 -6.22 -16.77
CA VAL A 666 -11.12 -5.93 -16.33
C VAL A 666 -12.12 -6.13 -17.46
N ALA A 667 -11.77 -5.77 -18.70
CA ALA A 667 -12.60 -6.06 -19.87
C ALA A 667 -12.76 -7.57 -20.09
N THR A 668 -11.67 -8.34 -19.95
CA THR A 668 -11.68 -9.80 -20.07
C THR A 668 -12.59 -10.44 -19.00
N PHE A 669 -12.45 -10.01 -17.75
CA PHE A 669 -13.29 -10.45 -16.62
C PHE A 669 -14.79 -10.09 -16.78
N LEU A 670 -15.12 -8.93 -17.35
CA LEU A 670 -16.50 -8.53 -17.65
C LEU A 670 -17.04 -9.14 -18.97
N HIS A 671 -16.26 -10.00 -19.65
CA HIS A 671 -16.57 -10.54 -20.99
C HIS A 671 -16.92 -9.43 -22.01
N VAL A 672 -16.19 -8.31 -21.97
CA VAL A 672 -16.34 -7.15 -22.85
C VAL A 672 -15.48 -7.34 -24.09
N ASN A 673 -16.09 -7.22 -25.29
CA ASN A 673 -15.36 -7.26 -26.55
C ASN A 673 -14.41 -6.04 -26.68
N PRO A 674 -13.07 -6.22 -26.71
CA PRO A 674 -12.11 -5.11 -26.73
C PRO A 674 -12.18 -4.20 -27.95
N TYR A 675 -12.80 -4.65 -29.05
CA TYR A 675 -12.93 -3.86 -30.29
C TYR A 675 -14.21 -3.01 -30.34
N ILE A 676 -15.23 -3.31 -29.52
CA ILE A 676 -16.58 -2.73 -29.63
C ILE A 676 -17.08 -2.13 -28.30
N GLY A 677 -16.87 -2.84 -27.19
CA GLY A 677 -17.40 -2.51 -25.87
C GLY A 677 -16.39 -1.86 -24.91
N LEU A 678 -15.10 -1.94 -25.20
CA LEU A 678 -14.05 -1.32 -24.39
C LEU A 678 -13.83 0.14 -24.80
N PHE A 679 -14.01 1.06 -23.85
CA PHE A 679 -13.74 2.48 -24.03
C PHE A 679 -12.79 2.97 -22.94
N TYR A 680 -11.63 3.50 -23.34
CA TYR A 680 -10.65 4.08 -22.42
C TYR A 680 -10.35 5.54 -22.80
N PHE A 681 -10.58 6.44 -21.86
CA PHE A 681 -10.35 7.87 -22.03
C PHE A 681 -9.37 8.37 -20.96
N ASP A 682 -8.17 8.80 -21.36
CA ASP A 682 -7.21 9.38 -20.42
C ASP A 682 -7.62 10.77 -19.87
N GLY A 683 -6.77 11.34 -19.02
CA GLY A 683 -7.01 12.63 -18.35
C GLY A 683 -7.32 13.81 -19.28
N ARG A 684 -6.91 13.76 -20.56
CA ARG A 684 -7.19 14.81 -21.56
C ARG A 684 -8.65 14.91 -21.97
N PHE A 685 -9.48 13.95 -21.56
CA PHE A 685 -10.94 13.96 -21.75
C PHE A 685 -11.73 14.47 -20.53
N ARG A 686 -11.05 14.85 -19.44
CA ARG A 686 -11.69 15.46 -18.26
C ARG A 686 -12.38 16.76 -18.69
N PRO A 687 -13.67 16.99 -18.33
CA PRO A 687 -14.44 18.14 -18.85
C PRO A 687 -13.95 19.50 -18.35
N VAL A 688 -13.13 19.50 -17.30
CA VAL A 688 -12.36 20.63 -16.80
C VAL A 688 -10.95 20.09 -16.51
N PRO A 689 -9.89 20.58 -17.17
CA PRO A 689 -8.50 20.16 -16.88
C PRO A 689 -8.12 20.33 -15.40
N LEU A 690 -7.22 19.48 -14.90
CA LEU A 690 -6.79 19.46 -13.50
C LEU A 690 -5.30 19.76 -13.39
N GLY A 691 -4.94 20.89 -12.76
CA GLY A 691 -3.60 21.09 -12.21
C GLY A 691 -3.47 20.37 -10.87
N GLN A 692 -2.29 19.83 -10.57
CA GLN A 692 -2.03 19.05 -9.36
C GLN A 692 -0.80 19.58 -8.62
N THR A 693 -0.92 19.81 -7.32
CA THR A 693 0.12 20.42 -6.48
C THR A 693 0.40 19.51 -5.29
N PHE A 694 1.68 19.19 -5.05
CA PHE A 694 2.10 18.27 -3.99
C PHE A 694 3.06 18.98 -3.06
N ILE A 695 2.71 19.06 -1.78
CA ILE A 695 3.46 19.81 -0.78
C ILE A 695 3.92 18.84 0.32
N GLY A 696 5.21 18.52 0.33
CA GLY A 696 5.86 17.67 1.33
C GLY A 696 6.50 18.51 2.42
N ILE A 697 5.92 18.50 3.62
CA ILE A 697 6.44 19.25 4.77
C ILE A 697 7.65 18.52 5.36
N LYS A 698 8.77 19.27 5.50
CA LYS A 698 10.09 18.75 5.88
C LYS A 698 10.27 18.55 7.38
N THR A 699 9.39 19.13 8.19
CA THR A 699 9.53 19.11 9.65
C THR A 699 9.22 17.73 10.21
N THR A 700 10.17 17.14 10.94
CA THR A 700 10.08 15.79 11.54
C THR A 700 9.30 15.76 12.86
N ASN A 701 9.39 16.81 13.68
CA ASN A 701 8.61 16.93 14.92
C ASN A 701 7.11 17.01 14.60
N LYS A 702 6.34 16.02 15.06
CA LYS A 702 4.90 15.85 14.77
C LYS A 702 4.04 17.06 15.18
N VAL A 703 4.38 17.77 16.26
CA VAL A 703 3.61 18.93 16.71
C VAL A 703 3.81 20.10 15.75
N GLN A 704 5.07 20.44 15.46
CA GLN A 704 5.39 21.51 14.52
C GLN A 704 4.97 21.15 13.09
N GLN A 705 5.05 19.87 12.70
CA GLN A 705 4.54 19.39 11.41
C GLN A 705 3.03 19.66 11.25
N LEU A 706 2.23 19.46 12.31
CA LEU A 706 0.80 19.80 12.29
C LEU A 706 0.56 21.32 12.22
N ILE A 707 1.34 22.13 12.95
CA ILE A 707 1.26 23.60 12.88
C ILE A 707 1.56 24.09 11.45
N ASN A 708 2.61 23.53 10.84
CA ASN A 708 3.03 23.83 9.47
C ASN A 708 1.98 23.34 8.44
N MET A 709 1.34 22.18 8.66
CA MET A 709 0.18 21.73 7.85
C MET A 709 -1.00 22.71 7.93
N ASP A 710 -1.28 23.24 9.12
CA ASP A 710 -2.32 24.25 9.36
C ASP A 710 -1.94 25.65 8.83
N GLU A 711 -0.68 25.90 8.49
CA GLU A 711 -0.19 27.13 7.85
C GLU A 711 -0.20 27.02 6.32
N VAL A 712 0.44 26.00 5.76
CA VAL A 712 0.41 25.68 4.32
C VAL A 712 -1.02 25.53 3.80
N CYS A 713 -1.91 24.91 4.60
CA CYS A 713 -3.33 24.82 4.24
C CYS A 713 -4.02 26.19 4.25
N TYR A 714 -3.64 27.11 5.13
CA TYR A 714 -4.19 28.46 5.16
C TYR A 714 -3.71 29.31 3.97
N GLU A 715 -2.42 29.25 3.63
CA GLU A 715 -1.84 29.90 2.45
C GLU A 715 -2.56 29.46 1.15
N ASN A 716 -2.71 28.16 0.96
CA ASN A 716 -3.35 27.59 -0.23
C ASN A 716 -4.86 27.89 -0.29
N VAL A 717 -5.57 27.86 0.84
CA VAL A 717 -6.97 28.31 0.89
C VAL A 717 -7.07 29.80 0.53
N LEU A 718 -6.21 30.65 1.10
CA LEU A 718 -6.21 32.10 0.87
C LEU A 718 -5.97 32.43 -0.62
N LYS A 719 -4.94 31.83 -1.25
CA LYS A 719 -4.60 31.95 -2.67
C LYS A 719 -5.82 31.75 -3.59
N GLN A 720 -6.67 30.77 -3.27
CA GLN A 720 -7.87 30.44 -4.05
C GLN A 720 -9.04 31.38 -3.74
N VAL A 721 -9.25 31.74 -2.47
CA VAL A 721 -10.36 32.60 -2.04
C VAL A 721 -10.15 34.06 -2.47
N THR A 722 -8.91 34.57 -2.51
CA THR A 722 -8.61 35.91 -3.06
C THR A 722 -8.84 35.99 -4.57
N ALA A 723 -8.64 34.89 -5.31
CA ALA A 723 -9.07 34.75 -6.70
C ALA A 723 -10.61 34.57 -6.87
N GLY A 724 -11.37 34.60 -5.76
CA GLY A 724 -12.84 34.52 -5.73
C GLY A 724 -13.40 33.10 -5.77
N HIS A 725 -12.54 32.08 -5.82
CA HIS A 725 -12.92 30.68 -5.99
C HIS A 725 -13.47 30.03 -4.71
N GLN A 726 -14.15 28.89 -4.85
CA GLN A 726 -14.59 28.06 -3.74
C GLN A 726 -13.62 26.89 -3.51
N VAL A 727 -13.33 26.61 -2.25
CA VAL A 727 -12.33 25.62 -1.82
C VAL A 727 -12.98 24.54 -0.96
N MET A 728 -12.60 23.28 -1.22
CA MET A 728 -12.99 22.13 -0.40
C MET A 728 -11.75 21.51 0.27
N VAL A 729 -11.72 21.48 1.60
CA VAL A 729 -10.57 21.00 2.39
C VAL A 729 -10.89 19.64 3.00
N PHE A 730 -10.21 18.59 2.56
CA PHE A 730 -10.39 17.22 3.02
C PHE A 730 -9.48 16.91 4.21
N VAL A 731 -10.07 16.29 5.25
CA VAL A 731 -9.38 15.82 6.47
C VAL A 731 -9.91 14.46 6.92
N HIS A 732 -9.07 13.71 7.65
CA HIS A 732 -9.32 12.29 7.94
C HIS A 732 -10.15 11.98 9.19
N ALA A 733 -10.59 12.99 9.94
CA ALA A 733 -11.36 12.80 11.17
C ALA A 733 -12.50 13.81 11.34
N ARG A 734 -13.64 13.35 11.89
CA ARG A 734 -14.84 14.18 12.15
C ARG A 734 -14.56 15.37 13.06
N ASN A 735 -13.72 15.20 14.10
CA ASN A 735 -13.34 16.30 14.98
C ASN A 735 -12.33 17.25 14.31
N ALA A 736 -11.57 16.76 13.33
CA ALA A 736 -10.59 17.55 12.60
C ALA A 736 -11.23 18.49 11.56
N THR A 737 -12.45 18.21 11.05
CA THR A 737 -13.17 19.17 10.21
C THR A 737 -13.50 20.43 11.00
N VAL A 738 -14.01 20.27 12.23
CA VAL A 738 -14.33 21.38 13.14
C VAL A 738 -13.08 22.16 13.51
N ARG A 739 -12.03 21.46 13.99
CA ARG A 739 -10.76 22.09 14.40
C ARG A 739 -10.10 22.86 13.25
N THR A 740 -10.07 22.28 12.05
CA THR A 740 -9.49 22.94 10.87
C THR A 740 -10.34 24.12 10.40
N ALA A 741 -11.68 24.00 10.39
CA ALA A 741 -12.56 25.10 9.99
C ALA A 741 -12.45 26.30 10.96
N MET A 742 -12.42 26.05 12.27
CA MET A 742 -12.20 27.11 13.27
C MET A 742 -10.78 27.68 13.18
N GLY A 743 -9.74 26.86 13.05
CA GLY A 743 -8.36 27.34 12.92
C GLY A 743 -8.11 28.20 11.67
N LEU A 744 -8.69 27.83 10.52
CA LEU A 744 -8.63 28.65 9.29
C LEU A 744 -9.39 29.97 9.46
N ARG A 745 -10.56 29.93 10.11
CA ARG A 745 -11.39 31.11 10.43
C ARG A 745 -10.69 32.06 11.42
N GLU A 746 -9.99 31.53 12.41
CA GLU A 746 -9.23 32.30 13.39
C GLU A 746 -7.98 32.93 12.77
N LYS A 747 -7.20 32.18 11.97
CA LYS A 747 -6.10 32.74 11.16
C LYS A 747 -6.61 33.84 10.20
N ALA A 748 -7.78 33.65 9.57
CA ALA A 748 -8.40 34.66 8.71
C ALA A 748 -8.79 35.95 9.46
N LYS A 749 -9.17 35.85 10.74
CA LYS A 749 -9.49 37.02 11.57
C LYS A 749 -8.25 37.70 12.12
N ASN A 750 -7.29 36.93 12.65
CA ASN A 750 -6.05 37.46 13.21
C ASN A 750 -5.21 38.20 12.16
N ASN A 751 -5.18 37.71 10.92
CA ASN A 751 -4.47 38.35 9.81
C ASN A 751 -5.32 39.42 9.09
N GLY A 752 -6.56 39.69 9.52
CA GLY A 752 -7.47 40.66 8.88
C GLY A 752 -8.04 40.24 7.50
N HIS A 753 -7.71 39.05 7.01
CA HIS A 753 -8.11 38.54 5.69
C HIS A 753 -9.58 38.09 5.59
N ILE A 754 -10.34 38.09 6.70
CA ILE A 754 -11.71 37.56 6.79
C ILE A 754 -12.67 38.13 5.72
N CYS A 755 -12.43 39.36 5.24
CA CYS A 755 -13.22 40.01 4.19
C CYS A 755 -13.30 39.21 2.87
N TYR A 756 -12.26 38.48 2.49
CA TYR A 756 -12.25 37.66 1.27
C TYR A 756 -13.14 36.41 1.39
N PHE A 757 -13.36 35.92 2.61
CA PHE A 757 -14.14 34.71 2.89
C PHE A 757 -15.65 34.97 2.95
N LEU A 758 -16.07 36.23 3.11
CA LEU A 758 -17.48 36.57 3.32
C LEU A 758 -18.35 36.18 2.10
N PRO A 759 -19.56 35.66 2.35
CA PRO A 759 -20.50 35.31 1.29
C PRO A 759 -21.03 36.56 0.59
N THR A 760 -21.16 36.49 -0.75
CA THR A 760 -21.79 37.54 -1.54
C THR A 760 -23.28 37.62 -1.17
N GLN A 761 -23.68 38.76 -0.61
CA GLN A 761 -25.00 39.01 -0.01
C GLN A 761 -26.13 39.13 -1.06
N GLY A 762 -26.49 38.01 -1.68
CA GLY A 762 -27.64 37.91 -2.60
C GLY A 762 -29.00 37.91 -1.87
N PRO A 763 -30.12 38.14 -2.58
CA PRO A 763 -31.45 38.28 -1.98
C PRO A 763 -31.90 37.06 -1.16
N ASP A 764 -31.50 35.85 -1.56
CA ASP A 764 -31.81 34.61 -0.84
C ASP A 764 -30.88 34.31 0.36
N TYR A 765 -29.82 35.10 0.58
CA TYR A 765 -28.91 34.89 1.71
C TYR A 765 -29.65 35.04 3.05
N GLY A 766 -30.47 36.07 3.21
CA GLY A 766 -31.26 36.29 4.44
C GLY A 766 -32.35 35.23 4.70
N GLN A 767 -32.71 34.43 3.69
CA GLN A 767 -33.53 33.22 3.88
C GLN A 767 -32.65 32.02 4.32
N SER A 768 -31.51 31.88 3.66
CA SER A 768 -30.52 30.82 3.88
C SER A 768 -29.95 30.86 5.31
N GLU A 769 -29.60 32.06 5.79
CA GLU A 769 -29.16 32.29 7.17
C GLU A 769 -30.24 31.92 8.19
N LYS A 770 -31.51 32.28 7.93
CA LYS A 770 -32.66 31.87 8.78
C LYS A 770 -32.90 30.35 8.77
N GLN A 771 -32.46 29.62 7.75
CA GLN A 771 -32.45 28.15 7.76
C GLN A 771 -31.28 27.61 8.58
N VAL A 772 -30.08 28.16 8.41
CA VAL A 772 -28.90 27.79 9.22
C VAL A 772 -29.15 28.03 10.70
N GLN A 773 -29.71 29.17 11.11
CA GLN A 773 -29.98 29.47 12.53
C GLN A 773 -30.97 28.48 13.19
N LYS A 774 -31.83 27.82 12.41
CA LYS A 774 -32.73 26.74 12.86
C LYS A 774 -32.04 25.37 13.00
N SER A 775 -30.82 25.20 12.48
CA SER A 775 -30.05 23.96 12.67
C SER A 775 -29.77 23.70 14.15
N ARG A 776 -29.73 22.41 14.52
CA ARG A 776 -29.30 21.97 15.85
C ARG A 776 -27.78 22.05 16.03
N ASN A 777 -27.00 22.13 14.94
CA ASN A 777 -25.55 22.19 15.01
C ASN A 777 -25.06 23.61 15.35
N LYS A 778 -24.60 23.82 16.60
CA LYS A 778 -24.03 25.08 17.06
C LYS A 778 -22.86 25.56 16.18
N GLN A 779 -21.94 24.67 15.82
CA GLN A 779 -20.73 25.01 15.07
C GLN A 779 -21.07 25.54 13.67
N LEU A 780 -22.04 24.92 12.98
CA LEU A 780 -22.51 25.37 11.67
C LEU A 780 -23.06 26.81 11.71
N ARG A 781 -23.79 27.17 12.77
CA ARG A 781 -24.35 28.52 12.97
C ARG A 781 -23.29 29.58 13.25
N GLU A 782 -22.18 29.18 13.88
CA GLU A 782 -21.06 30.08 14.21
C GLU A 782 -20.12 30.31 13.02
N MET A 783 -19.96 29.33 12.12
CA MET A 783 -19.05 29.41 10.98
C MET A 783 -19.68 29.99 9.70
N PHE A 784 -20.98 29.76 9.47
CA PHE A 784 -21.65 30.18 8.23
C PHE A 784 -21.58 31.69 7.92
N PRO A 785 -21.76 32.63 8.87
CA PRO A 785 -21.67 34.06 8.58
C PRO A 785 -20.28 34.52 8.12
N ASP A 786 -19.23 33.81 8.55
CA ASP A 786 -17.85 34.02 8.14
C ASP A 786 -17.49 33.31 6.81
N GLY A 787 -18.46 32.65 6.15
CA GLY A 787 -18.29 31.94 4.87
C GLY A 787 -17.68 30.53 4.97
N PHE A 788 -17.49 30.02 6.19
CA PHE A 788 -16.95 28.68 6.47
C PHE A 788 -18.05 27.66 6.78
N SER A 789 -17.80 26.38 6.49
CA SER A 789 -18.70 25.29 6.90
C SER A 789 -17.96 23.94 7.03
N ILE A 790 -18.65 22.96 7.59
CA ILE A 790 -18.18 21.57 7.78
C ILE A 790 -19.14 20.56 7.15
N HIS A 791 -18.60 19.41 6.72
CA HIS A 791 -19.41 18.26 6.27
C HIS A 791 -18.76 16.92 6.64
N HIS A 792 -19.43 16.13 7.46
CA HIS A 792 -18.99 14.77 7.79
C HIS A 792 -20.18 13.85 8.07
N ALA A 793 -19.99 12.54 7.90
CA ALA A 793 -21.06 11.54 8.07
C ALA A 793 -21.78 11.60 9.45
N GLY A 794 -21.09 12.08 10.49
CA GLY A 794 -21.67 12.31 11.82
C GLY A 794 -22.66 13.49 11.95
N MET A 795 -22.83 14.33 10.93
CA MET A 795 -23.88 15.36 10.89
C MET A 795 -25.23 14.76 10.47
N LEU A 796 -26.32 15.36 10.97
CA LEU A 796 -27.68 15.01 10.56
C LEU A 796 -27.83 15.12 9.03
N ARG A 797 -28.63 14.22 8.42
CA ARG A 797 -28.87 14.23 6.96
C ARG A 797 -29.42 15.58 6.48
N GLN A 798 -30.29 16.20 7.28
CA GLN A 798 -30.84 17.54 7.02
C GLN A 798 -29.76 18.63 7.01
N ASP A 799 -28.85 18.65 7.99
CA ASP A 799 -27.75 19.62 8.05
C ASP A 799 -26.75 19.44 6.89
N ARG A 800 -26.46 18.18 6.52
CA ARG A 800 -25.61 17.88 5.35
C ARG A 800 -26.22 18.38 4.06
N SER A 801 -27.48 18.05 3.78
CA SER A 801 -28.18 18.54 2.61
C SER A 801 -28.39 20.06 2.60
N LEU A 802 -28.49 20.70 3.76
CA LEU A 802 -28.45 22.16 3.86
C LEU A 802 -27.08 22.70 3.42
N VAL A 803 -25.97 22.18 3.98
CA VAL A 803 -24.60 22.60 3.62
C VAL A 803 -24.28 22.36 2.14
N GLU A 804 -24.70 21.22 1.57
CA GLU A 804 -24.57 20.90 0.15
C GLU A 804 -25.27 21.96 -0.74
N ASN A 805 -26.49 22.36 -0.38
CA ASN A 805 -27.24 23.40 -1.09
C ASN A 805 -26.66 24.81 -0.90
N LEU A 806 -26.08 25.12 0.26
CA LEU A 806 -25.45 26.43 0.53
C LEU A 806 -24.12 26.57 -0.21
N PHE A 807 -23.35 25.48 -0.33
CA PHE A 807 -22.11 25.46 -1.09
C PHE A 807 -22.36 25.57 -2.59
N SER A 808 -23.35 24.84 -3.14
CA SER A 808 -23.69 24.92 -4.57
C SER A 808 -24.24 26.28 -5.01
N ARG A 809 -24.81 27.05 -4.08
CA ARG A 809 -25.24 28.46 -4.28
C ARG A 809 -24.11 29.49 -4.14
N GLY A 810 -22.91 29.08 -3.71
CA GLY A 810 -21.78 30.01 -3.51
C GLY A 810 -21.77 30.76 -2.17
N TYR A 811 -22.67 30.44 -1.23
CA TYR A 811 -22.73 31.08 0.11
C TYR A 811 -21.72 30.51 1.11
N ILE A 812 -20.98 29.46 0.74
CA ILE A 812 -19.87 28.93 1.52
C ILE A 812 -18.64 29.00 0.61
N LYS A 813 -17.60 29.73 1.04
CA LYS A 813 -16.33 29.85 0.31
C LYS A 813 -15.40 28.67 0.63
N VAL A 814 -15.38 28.24 1.89
CA VAL A 814 -14.53 27.14 2.37
C VAL A 814 -15.37 26.08 3.06
N LEU A 815 -15.37 24.87 2.51
CA LEU A 815 -16.02 23.70 3.09
C LEU A 815 -14.96 22.69 3.57
N VAL A 816 -14.94 22.39 4.88
CA VAL A 816 -14.01 21.40 5.44
C VAL A 816 -14.74 20.07 5.66
N CYS A 817 -14.29 18.99 5.01
CA CYS A 817 -15.03 17.74 4.94
C CYS A 817 -14.19 16.47 5.11
N THR A 818 -14.85 15.34 5.38
CA THR A 818 -14.22 14.01 5.34
C THR A 818 -14.34 13.37 3.95
N ALA A 819 -13.41 12.46 3.59
CA ALA A 819 -13.35 11.76 2.29
C ALA A 819 -14.70 11.16 1.82
N THR A 820 -15.56 10.78 2.77
CA THR A 820 -16.96 10.38 2.56
C THR A 820 -17.79 11.30 1.65
N LEU A 821 -17.46 12.60 1.56
CA LEU A 821 -18.15 13.53 0.65
C LEU A 821 -17.79 13.23 -0.81
N ALA A 822 -16.51 13.00 -1.13
CA ALA A 822 -16.04 12.74 -2.49
C ALA A 822 -16.69 11.50 -3.10
N TRP A 823 -16.94 10.47 -2.29
CA TRP A 823 -17.68 9.26 -2.69
C TRP A 823 -19.21 9.42 -2.65
N GLY A 824 -19.73 10.23 -1.73
CA GLY A 824 -21.15 10.18 -1.34
C GLY A 824 -22.07 11.20 -1.99
N VAL A 825 -21.57 12.31 -2.53
CA VAL A 825 -22.38 13.39 -3.12
C VAL A 825 -21.67 14.03 -4.33
N ASN A 826 -22.40 14.32 -5.40
CA ASN A 826 -21.88 15.03 -6.56
C ASN A 826 -21.76 16.56 -6.36
N LEU A 827 -20.86 16.98 -5.45
CA LEU A 827 -20.61 18.39 -5.12
C LEU A 827 -19.19 18.82 -5.56
N PRO A 828 -19.03 19.52 -6.70
CA PRO A 828 -17.72 20.02 -7.16
C PRO A 828 -17.37 21.40 -6.57
N ALA A 829 -16.06 21.67 -6.44
CA ALA A 829 -15.45 22.95 -6.07
C ALA A 829 -14.42 23.38 -7.14
N HIS A 830 -13.94 24.62 -7.15
CA HIS A 830 -12.85 25.01 -8.07
C HIS A 830 -11.54 24.34 -7.64
N ALA A 831 -11.17 24.53 -6.38
CA ALA A 831 -9.98 23.96 -5.77
C ALA A 831 -10.31 22.97 -4.66
N VAL A 832 -9.50 21.93 -4.54
CA VAL A 832 -9.63 20.87 -3.54
C VAL A 832 -8.27 20.65 -2.88
N ILE A 833 -8.23 20.63 -1.55
CA ILE A 833 -7.01 20.51 -0.76
C ILE A 833 -7.12 19.32 0.17
N ILE A 834 -6.22 18.33 0.08
CA ILE A 834 -6.11 17.21 1.00
C ILE A 834 -5.10 17.60 2.09
N LYS A 835 -5.56 17.78 3.33
CA LYS A 835 -4.73 18.23 4.46
C LYS A 835 -4.29 17.03 5.31
N GLY A 836 -3.02 16.66 5.16
CA GLY A 836 -2.46 15.43 5.70
C GLY A 836 -2.92 14.21 4.89
N THR A 837 -2.18 13.10 4.98
CA THR A 837 -2.47 11.88 4.18
C THR A 837 -2.52 10.60 5.01
N GLN A 838 -2.62 10.70 6.34
CA GLN A 838 -2.67 9.54 7.23
C GLN A 838 -4.10 9.34 7.79
N ILE A 839 -4.67 8.16 7.56
CA ILE A 839 -5.93 7.69 8.13
C ILE A 839 -5.63 6.70 9.25
N TYR A 840 -6.39 6.73 10.34
CA TYR A 840 -6.34 5.66 11.33
C TYR A 840 -7.16 4.46 10.86
N ALA A 841 -6.49 3.39 10.41
CA ALA A 841 -7.12 2.18 9.91
C ALA A 841 -7.48 1.23 11.08
N ALA A 842 -8.74 1.27 11.53
CA ALA A 842 -9.19 0.49 12.68
C ALA A 842 -8.85 -1.01 12.59
N LYS A 843 -9.00 -1.63 11.39
CA LYS A 843 -8.62 -3.02 11.13
C LYS A 843 -7.17 -3.34 11.53
N ARG A 844 -6.20 -2.53 11.09
CA ARG A 844 -4.77 -2.72 11.37
C ARG A 844 -4.33 -2.13 12.72
N GLY A 845 -5.22 -1.40 13.40
CA GLY A 845 -4.95 -0.70 14.66
C GLY A 845 -3.97 0.48 14.56
N SER A 846 -3.51 0.82 13.34
CA SER A 846 -2.40 1.72 13.06
C SER A 846 -2.81 2.88 12.13
N PHE A 847 -1.90 3.84 11.94
CA PHE A 847 -2.04 4.84 10.88
C PHE A 847 -1.55 4.27 9.55
N VAL A 848 -2.35 4.45 8.51
CA VAL A 848 -2.10 3.99 7.14
C VAL A 848 -2.25 5.18 6.19
N ASP A 849 -1.49 5.17 5.12
CA ASP A 849 -1.55 6.18 4.07
C ASP A 849 -2.90 6.16 3.30
N LEU A 850 -3.32 7.32 2.80
CA LEU A 850 -4.53 7.52 2.01
C LEU A 850 -4.43 6.76 0.67
N GLY A 851 -5.47 6.01 0.32
CA GLY A 851 -5.49 5.25 -0.93
C GLY A 851 -5.43 6.14 -2.17
N ILE A 852 -4.74 5.68 -3.22
CA ILE A 852 -4.66 6.40 -4.50
C ILE A 852 -6.04 6.63 -5.14
N LEU A 853 -6.97 5.70 -4.91
CA LEU A 853 -8.36 5.78 -5.36
C LEU A 853 -9.14 6.89 -4.62
N ASP A 854 -8.98 7.02 -3.29
CA ASP A 854 -9.50 8.17 -2.53
C ASP A 854 -8.94 9.50 -3.06
N VAL A 855 -7.62 9.58 -3.30
CA VAL A 855 -6.97 10.78 -3.86
C VAL A 855 -7.59 11.15 -5.20
N MET A 856 -7.71 10.19 -6.12
CA MET A 856 -8.32 10.41 -7.45
C MET A 856 -9.80 10.79 -7.37
N GLN A 857 -10.56 10.23 -6.41
CA GLN A 857 -11.97 10.55 -6.20
C GLN A 857 -12.15 11.95 -5.60
N ILE A 858 -11.29 12.35 -4.66
CA ILE A 858 -11.25 13.69 -4.07
C ILE A 858 -10.83 14.73 -5.13
N PHE A 859 -9.75 14.49 -5.86
CA PHE A 859 -9.35 15.31 -7.01
C PHE A 859 -10.42 15.35 -8.10
N GLY A 860 -11.25 14.31 -8.22
CA GLY A 860 -12.46 14.29 -9.05
C GLY A 860 -13.50 15.37 -8.73
N ARG A 861 -13.39 16.05 -7.58
CA ARG A 861 -14.26 17.17 -7.19
C ARG A 861 -13.69 18.56 -7.53
N ALA A 862 -12.45 18.67 -8.03
CA ALA A 862 -11.84 19.94 -8.44
C ALA A 862 -12.21 20.34 -9.88
N GLY A 863 -12.59 21.59 -10.09
CA GLY A 863 -13.12 22.15 -11.34
C GLY A 863 -14.62 21.87 -11.52
N ARG A 864 -15.46 22.91 -11.40
CA ARG A 864 -16.91 22.85 -11.61
C ARG A 864 -17.24 22.92 -13.11
N PRO A 865 -17.85 21.88 -13.72
CA PRO A 865 -18.24 21.92 -15.13
C PRO A 865 -19.11 23.13 -15.47
N GLN A 866 -18.90 23.73 -16.64
CA GLN A 866 -19.56 24.96 -17.14
C GLN A 866 -19.17 26.28 -16.45
N PHE A 867 -18.60 26.26 -15.24
CA PHE A 867 -18.20 27.48 -14.52
C PHE A 867 -16.69 27.74 -14.54
N ASP A 868 -15.89 26.69 -14.40
CA ASP A 868 -14.44 26.80 -14.23
C ASP A 868 -13.70 26.37 -15.51
N LYS A 869 -12.59 27.05 -15.83
CA LYS A 869 -11.73 26.72 -16.99
C LYS A 869 -10.77 25.56 -16.70
N PHE A 870 -10.31 25.48 -15.46
CA PHE A 870 -9.48 24.42 -14.91
C PHE A 870 -9.88 24.21 -13.44
N GLY A 871 -9.38 23.15 -12.80
CA GLY A 871 -9.45 22.93 -11.35
C GLY A 871 -8.05 22.71 -10.79
N GLU A 872 -7.90 22.94 -9.49
CA GLU A 872 -6.61 22.79 -8.78
C GLU A 872 -6.76 21.77 -7.63
N GLY A 873 -6.00 20.68 -7.69
CA GLY A 873 -5.95 19.65 -6.66
C GLY A 873 -4.65 19.71 -5.88
N VAL A 874 -4.70 20.01 -4.59
CA VAL A 874 -3.52 20.15 -3.72
C VAL A 874 -3.47 18.99 -2.71
N ILE A 875 -2.29 18.40 -2.49
CA ILE A 875 -2.03 17.43 -1.41
C ILE A 875 -0.96 18.00 -0.49
N ILE A 876 -1.25 18.06 0.80
CA ILE A 876 -0.31 18.42 1.86
C ILE A 876 0.02 17.14 2.64
N THR A 877 1.29 16.71 2.60
CA THR A 877 1.77 15.44 3.16
C THR A 877 3.13 15.62 3.87
N THR A 878 3.69 14.55 4.45
CA THR A 878 5.06 14.57 4.99
C THR A 878 6.07 14.42 3.84
N HIS A 879 7.27 14.96 3.97
CA HIS A 879 8.28 14.92 2.90
C HIS A 879 8.61 13.48 2.47
N ASP A 880 8.73 12.54 3.41
CA ASP A 880 8.92 11.10 3.20
C ASP A 880 7.86 10.45 2.29
N LYS A 881 6.65 11.03 2.22
CA LYS A 881 5.52 10.53 1.43
C LYS A 881 5.28 11.32 0.14
N LEU A 882 5.95 12.46 -0.06
CA LEU A 882 5.85 13.26 -1.29
C LEU A 882 6.23 12.44 -2.53
N SER A 883 7.37 11.73 -2.45
CA SER A 883 7.84 10.82 -3.50
C SER A 883 6.85 9.67 -3.77
N HIS A 884 6.22 9.13 -2.72
CA HIS A 884 5.24 8.06 -2.81
C HIS A 884 3.98 8.50 -3.58
N TYR A 885 3.34 9.60 -3.20
CA TYR A 885 2.13 10.08 -3.91
C TYR A 885 2.41 10.53 -5.34
N LEU A 886 3.55 11.19 -5.60
CA LEU A 886 3.98 11.51 -6.97
C LEU A 886 4.23 10.23 -7.80
N THR A 887 4.76 9.18 -7.18
CA THR A 887 4.95 7.88 -7.85
C THR A 887 3.61 7.21 -8.13
N LEU A 888 2.68 7.15 -7.17
CA LEU A 888 1.36 6.52 -7.35
C LEU A 888 0.49 7.17 -8.44
N LEU A 889 0.70 8.45 -8.76
CA LEU A 889 -0.04 9.17 -9.82
C LEU A 889 0.66 9.15 -11.20
N THR A 890 1.95 8.80 -11.26
CA THR A 890 2.71 8.69 -12.52
C THR A 890 2.92 7.23 -12.95
N GLN A 891 3.12 6.35 -11.98
CA GLN A 891 3.03 4.91 -12.12
C GLN A 891 1.60 4.48 -11.77
N GLN A 892 0.75 4.36 -12.79
CA GLN A 892 -0.58 3.77 -12.64
C GLN A 892 -0.46 2.33 -12.05
N ASN A 893 -0.80 2.15 -10.77
CA ASN A 893 -0.73 0.86 -10.09
C ASN A 893 -1.79 -0.13 -10.61
N PRO A 894 -1.44 -1.37 -11.01
CA PRO A 894 -2.41 -2.38 -11.44
C PRO A 894 -3.46 -2.66 -10.36
N ILE A 895 -4.71 -2.81 -10.78
CA ILE A 895 -5.78 -3.30 -9.91
C ILE A 895 -5.56 -4.81 -9.75
N GLU A 896 -5.07 -5.21 -8.58
CA GLU A 896 -4.97 -6.62 -8.18
C GLU A 896 -6.23 -7.06 -7.43
N SER A 897 -6.64 -8.31 -7.64
CA SER A 897 -7.75 -8.97 -6.93
C SER A 897 -7.38 -9.31 -5.48
N GLN A 898 -8.31 -9.07 -4.56
CA GLN A 898 -8.24 -9.47 -3.14
C GLN A 898 -9.05 -10.76 -2.83
N PHE A 899 -9.51 -11.49 -3.85
CA PHE A 899 -10.48 -12.59 -3.66
C PHE A 899 -9.94 -13.74 -2.80
N LEU A 900 -8.62 -13.97 -2.82
CA LEU A 900 -7.96 -15.07 -2.12
C LEU A 900 -8.23 -15.10 -0.61
N GLU A 901 -8.24 -13.93 0.06
CA GLU A 901 -8.50 -13.83 1.50
C GLU A 901 -9.92 -14.25 1.91
N SER A 902 -10.88 -14.16 0.98
CA SER A 902 -12.31 -14.41 1.24
C SER A 902 -12.89 -15.56 0.41
N LEU A 903 -12.02 -16.37 -0.22
CA LEU A 903 -12.40 -17.47 -1.09
C LEU A 903 -13.28 -18.52 -0.36
N ALA A 904 -13.03 -18.77 0.93
CA ALA A 904 -13.81 -19.69 1.75
C ALA A 904 -15.28 -19.26 1.88
N ASP A 905 -15.53 -17.99 2.22
CA ASP A 905 -16.88 -17.46 2.42
C ASP A 905 -17.69 -17.44 1.10
N HIS A 906 -17.02 -17.14 -0.02
CA HIS A 906 -17.64 -17.12 -1.35
C HIS A 906 -17.86 -18.53 -1.93
N LEU A 907 -16.94 -19.47 -1.72
CA LEU A 907 -17.12 -20.87 -2.13
C LEU A 907 -18.26 -21.53 -1.32
N ASN A 908 -18.31 -21.30 0.00
CA ASN A 908 -19.44 -21.73 0.83
C ASN A 908 -20.77 -21.12 0.34
N ALA A 909 -20.78 -19.88 -0.15
CA ALA A 909 -21.99 -19.26 -0.68
C ALA A 909 -22.52 -19.94 -1.94
N GLU A 910 -21.65 -20.31 -2.88
CA GLU A 910 -22.03 -21.07 -4.09
C GLU A 910 -22.45 -22.52 -3.76
N ILE A 911 -21.78 -23.17 -2.79
CA ILE A 911 -22.18 -24.50 -2.31
C ILE A 911 -23.54 -24.45 -1.60
N ALA A 912 -23.81 -23.40 -0.82
CA ALA A 912 -25.11 -23.18 -0.16
C ALA A 912 -26.23 -22.83 -1.14
N LEU A 913 -25.91 -22.18 -2.27
CA LEU A 913 -26.82 -21.95 -3.39
C LEU A 913 -27.10 -23.22 -4.21
N GLY A 914 -26.23 -24.23 -4.13
CA GLY A 914 -26.27 -25.41 -5.01
C GLY A 914 -25.79 -25.12 -6.44
N THR A 915 -25.09 -24.01 -6.68
CA THR A 915 -24.42 -23.75 -7.95
C THR A 915 -23.10 -24.53 -8.05
N VAL A 916 -22.42 -24.78 -6.94
CA VAL A 916 -21.22 -25.63 -6.89
C VAL A 916 -21.51 -26.88 -6.07
N THR A 917 -21.40 -28.05 -6.70
CA THR A 917 -21.62 -29.36 -6.08
C THR A 917 -20.35 -30.21 -6.00
N ASN A 918 -19.29 -29.84 -6.72
CA ASN A 918 -18.05 -30.61 -6.78
C ASN A 918 -16.82 -29.72 -7.12
N VAL A 919 -15.62 -30.30 -7.02
CA VAL A 919 -14.34 -29.61 -7.29
C VAL A 919 -14.24 -29.09 -8.73
N GLU A 920 -14.68 -29.86 -9.74
CA GLU A 920 -14.63 -29.43 -11.15
C GLU A 920 -15.51 -28.18 -11.39
N GLU A 921 -16.72 -28.15 -10.81
CA GLU A 921 -17.61 -26.99 -10.84
C GLU A 921 -17.05 -25.78 -10.08
N ALA A 922 -16.29 -26.00 -9.00
CA ALA A 922 -15.61 -24.94 -8.27
C ALA A 922 -14.43 -24.35 -9.07
N VAL A 923 -13.64 -25.18 -9.75
CA VAL A 923 -12.57 -24.73 -10.67
C VAL A 923 -13.18 -23.99 -11.88
N LYS A 924 -14.29 -24.49 -12.43
CA LYS A 924 -15.05 -23.76 -13.45
C LYS A 924 -15.58 -22.44 -12.91
N TRP A 925 -16.13 -22.37 -11.69
CA TRP A 925 -16.59 -21.12 -11.08
C TRP A 925 -15.46 -20.09 -10.90
N ILE A 926 -14.28 -20.51 -10.39
CA ILE A 926 -13.11 -19.63 -10.27
C ILE A 926 -12.69 -19.07 -11.64
N SER A 927 -12.96 -19.77 -12.76
CA SER A 927 -12.66 -19.29 -14.12
C SER A 927 -13.37 -17.97 -14.51
N TYR A 928 -14.43 -17.57 -13.80
CA TYR A 928 -15.13 -16.28 -14.02
C TYR A 928 -14.73 -15.17 -13.04
N THR A 929 -13.78 -15.44 -12.13
CA THR A 929 -13.28 -14.43 -11.17
C THR A 929 -12.24 -13.53 -11.82
N TYR A 930 -12.09 -12.31 -11.28
CA TYR A 930 -11.01 -11.42 -11.70
C TYR A 930 -9.65 -11.91 -11.17
N LEU A 931 -9.64 -12.59 -10.02
CA LEU A 931 -8.54 -13.40 -9.51
C LEU A 931 -7.92 -14.29 -10.60
N TYR A 932 -8.72 -15.11 -11.29
CA TYR A 932 -8.20 -16.00 -12.35
C TYR A 932 -7.53 -15.24 -13.50
N VAL A 933 -8.09 -14.11 -13.93
CA VAL A 933 -7.49 -13.27 -14.97
C VAL A 933 -6.15 -12.69 -14.49
N ARG A 934 -6.08 -12.20 -13.25
CA ARG A 934 -4.87 -11.62 -12.66
C ARG A 934 -3.79 -12.65 -12.34
N MET A 935 -4.14 -13.86 -11.92
CA MET A 935 -3.19 -14.98 -11.75
C MET A 935 -2.49 -15.36 -13.06
N ARG A 936 -3.18 -15.24 -14.20
CA ARG A 936 -2.57 -15.50 -15.53
C ARG A 936 -1.80 -14.29 -16.07
N ALA A 937 -2.24 -13.07 -15.77
CA ALA A 937 -1.57 -11.84 -16.20
C ALA A 937 -0.33 -11.46 -15.35
N ASN A 938 -0.31 -11.84 -14.07
CA ASN A 938 0.76 -11.52 -13.11
C ASN A 938 0.96 -12.65 -12.06
N PRO A 939 1.39 -13.86 -12.47
CA PRO A 939 1.46 -15.03 -11.59
C PRO A 939 2.31 -14.83 -10.32
N LEU A 940 3.39 -14.03 -10.39
CA LEU A 940 4.29 -13.81 -9.24
C LEU A 940 3.60 -13.16 -8.03
N VAL A 941 2.65 -12.24 -8.24
CA VAL A 941 1.92 -11.59 -7.14
C VAL A 941 1.01 -12.57 -6.39
N TYR A 942 0.60 -13.65 -7.05
CA TYR A 942 -0.22 -14.72 -6.48
C TYR A 942 0.62 -15.92 -5.99
N GLY A 943 1.94 -15.75 -5.83
CA GLY A 943 2.85 -16.80 -5.38
C GLY A 943 3.17 -17.88 -6.42
N ILE A 944 2.70 -17.72 -7.66
CA ILE A 944 2.86 -18.72 -8.72
C ILE A 944 4.20 -18.49 -9.42
N SER A 945 5.13 -19.44 -9.30
CA SER A 945 6.41 -19.35 -10.01
C SER A 945 6.24 -19.42 -11.54
N HIS A 946 7.10 -18.73 -12.30
CA HIS A 946 7.08 -18.81 -13.76
C HIS A 946 7.25 -20.24 -14.29
N LYS A 947 7.99 -21.11 -13.58
CA LYS A 947 8.11 -22.53 -13.93
C LYS A 947 6.76 -23.27 -13.81
N ALA A 948 6.00 -23.02 -12.74
CA ALA A 948 4.67 -23.59 -12.56
C ALA A 948 3.70 -23.10 -13.66
N TYR A 949 3.70 -21.80 -13.97
CA TYR A 949 2.85 -21.23 -15.02
C TYR A 949 3.19 -21.76 -16.44
N GLN A 950 4.46 -22.05 -16.72
CA GLN A 950 4.86 -22.71 -17.98
C GLN A 950 4.35 -24.16 -18.10
N MET A 951 4.22 -24.87 -16.97
CA MET A 951 3.73 -26.25 -16.92
C MET A 951 2.19 -26.35 -16.85
N ASP A 952 1.50 -25.29 -16.41
CA ASP A 952 0.03 -25.17 -16.40
C ASP A 952 -0.42 -23.73 -16.75
N PRO A 953 -0.42 -23.35 -18.06
CA PRO A 953 -0.83 -22.01 -18.52
C PRO A 953 -2.33 -21.69 -18.28
N SER A 954 -3.11 -22.74 -18.01
CA SER A 954 -4.52 -22.77 -17.62
C SER A 954 -4.74 -22.57 -16.12
N LEU A 955 -3.70 -22.75 -15.29
CA LEU A 955 -3.77 -22.82 -13.83
C LEU A 955 -4.87 -23.76 -13.31
N GLU A 956 -5.16 -24.84 -14.04
CA GLU A 956 -6.21 -25.80 -13.68
C GLU A 956 -5.87 -26.57 -12.41
N LYS A 957 -4.68 -27.18 -12.34
CA LYS A 957 -4.22 -27.97 -11.18
C LYS A 957 -4.00 -27.09 -9.96
N HIS A 958 -3.54 -25.86 -10.18
CA HIS A 958 -3.34 -24.90 -9.10
C HIS A 958 -4.68 -24.44 -8.49
N ARG A 959 -5.72 -24.24 -9.31
CA ARG A 959 -7.07 -23.94 -8.82
C ARG A 959 -7.75 -25.15 -8.17
N GLU A 960 -7.51 -26.36 -8.69
CA GLU A 960 -7.95 -27.61 -8.07
C GLU A 960 -7.38 -27.76 -6.64
N GLN A 961 -6.06 -27.60 -6.49
CA GLN A 961 -5.39 -27.61 -5.18
C GLN A 961 -5.96 -26.55 -4.22
N LEU A 962 -6.17 -25.33 -4.71
CA LEU A 962 -6.75 -24.23 -3.94
C LEU A 962 -8.18 -24.54 -3.46
N VAL A 963 -9.01 -25.13 -4.33
CA VAL A 963 -10.37 -25.58 -3.99
C VAL A 963 -10.35 -26.70 -2.95
N ILE A 964 -9.44 -27.68 -3.08
CA ILE A 964 -9.33 -28.80 -2.13
C ILE A 964 -8.88 -28.29 -0.74
N GLU A 965 -7.93 -27.36 -0.68
CA GLU A 965 -7.49 -26.75 0.58
C GLU A 965 -8.62 -25.99 1.29
N VAL A 966 -9.38 -25.18 0.54
CA VAL A 966 -10.54 -24.45 1.08
C VAL A 966 -11.69 -25.39 1.46
N GLY A 967 -11.91 -26.46 0.69
CA GLY A 967 -12.88 -27.52 1.00
C GLY A 967 -12.59 -28.20 2.34
N ARG A 968 -11.32 -28.54 2.60
CA ARG A 968 -10.86 -29.06 3.91
C ARG A 968 -11.11 -28.08 5.06
N LYS A 969 -10.83 -26.79 4.85
CA LYS A 969 -11.09 -25.73 5.85
C LYS A 969 -12.59 -25.63 6.19
N LEU A 970 -13.46 -25.64 5.17
CA LEU A 970 -14.91 -25.55 5.35
C LEU A 970 -15.54 -26.82 5.96
N ASP A 971 -14.98 -28.02 5.71
CA ASP A 971 -15.41 -29.27 6.34
C ASP A 971 -14.98 -29.34 7.83
N LYS A 972 -13.73 -28.93 8.14
CA LYS A 972 -13.25 -28.74 9.53
C LYS A 972 -14.19 -27.81 10.31
N ALA A 973 -14.56 -26.68 9.72
CA ALA A 973 -15.53 -25.73 10.28
C ALA A 973 -17.00 -26.21 10.23
N ARG A 974 -17.28 -27.43 9.74
CA ARG A 974 -18.61 -28.06 9.63
C ARG A 974 -19.62 -27.27 8.77
N MET A 975 -19.16 -26.35 7.93
CA MET A 975 -19.98 -25.52 7.05
C MET A 975 -20.42 -26.29 5.79
N ILE A 976 -19.58 -27.22 5.34
CA ILE A 976 -19.89 -28.18 4.27
C ILE A 976 -19.62 -29.61 4.76
N ARG A 977 -19.98 -30.59 3.93
CA ARG A 977 -19.41 -31.93 3.91
C ARG A 977 -18.61 -32.09 2.63
N PHE A 978 -17.36 -32.54 2.75
CA PHE A 978 -16.46 -32.76 1.61
C PHE A 978 -15.94 -34.20 1.59
N GLU A 979 -16.25 -34.94 0.52
CA GLU A 979 -15.63 -36.26 0.29
C GLU A 979 -14.47 -36.12 -0.71
N GLU A 980 -13.22 -36.06 -0.21
CA GLU A 980 -12.02 -35.86 -1.04
C GLU A 980 -11.88 -36.89 -2.17
N ARG A 981 -12.35 -38.13 -1.93
CA ARG A 981 -12.27 -39.25 -2.88
C ARG A 981 -13.19 -39.08 -4.11
N THR A 982 -14.26 -38.32 -4.00
CA THR A 982 -15.22 -38.05 -5.09
C THR A 982 -15.23 -36.58 -5.52
N GLY A 983 -14.53 -35.72 -4.78
CA GLY A 983 -14.56 -34.27 -5.01
C GLY A 983 -15.92 -33.63 -4.73
N PHE A 984 -16.83 -34.30 -4.03
CA PHE A 984 -18.21 -33.84 -3.86
C PHE A 984 -18.41 -32.96 -2.63
N PHE A 985 -19.20 -31.90 -2.78
CA PHE A 985 -19.56 -30.93 -1.74
C PHE A 985 -21.05 -31.00 -1.41
N SER A 986 -21.39 -31.03 -0.11
CA SER A 986 -22.77 -30.89 0.36
C SER A 986 -22.88 -29.81 1.44
N SER A 987 -23.82 -28.88 1.29
CA SER A 987 -24.00 -27.76 2.22
C SER A 987 -24.68 -28.21 3.53
N THR A 988 -24.11 -27.83 4.68
CA THR A 988 -24.78 -27.98 5.99
C THR A 988 -25.62 -26.74 6.30
N ASP A 989 -26.51 -26.84 7.30
CA ASP A 989 -27.31 -25.69 7.72
C ASP A 989 -26.46 -24.57 8.33
N LEU A 990 -25.28 -24.87 8.89
CA LEU A 990 -24.30 -23.86 9.30
C LEU A 990 -23.73 -23.10 8.10
N GLY A 991 -23.37 -23.80 7.02
CA GLY A 991 -22.95 -23.17 5.76
C GLY A 991 -24.03 -22.29 5.13
N ARG A 992 -25.29 -22.75 5.15
CA ARG A 992 -26.47 -21.97 4.72
C ARG A 992 -26.68 -20.72 5.58
N ILE A 993 -26.60 -20.84 6.91
CA ILE A 993 -26.72 -19.70 7.84
C ILE A 993 -25.60 -18.68 7.58
N ALA A 994 -24.35 -19.12 7.48
CA ALA A 994 -23.21 -18.25 7.20
C ALA A 994 -23.38 -17.50 5.86
N SER A 995 -23.78 -18.20 4.79
CA SER A 995 -24.07 -17.60 3.48
C SER A 995 -25.22 -16.59 3.52
N HIS A 996 -26.34 -16.93 4.18
CA HIS A 996 -27.54 -16.10 4.27
C HIS A 996 -27.39 -14.86 5.17
N TYR A 997 -26.50 -14.90 6.17
CA TYR A 997 -26.26 -13.81 7.11
C TYR A 997 -24.91 -13.12 6.93
N TYR A 998 -24.08 -13.57 5.97
CA TYR A 998 -22.81 -12.95 5.59
C TYR A 998 -21.75 -12.99 6.72
N ILE A 999 -21.73 -14.12 7.45
CA ILE A 999 -20.82 -14.38 8.58
C ILE A 999 -19.56 -15.10 8.04
N LYS A 1000 -18.38 -14.68 8.49
CA LYS A 1000 -17.09 -15.25 8.09
C LYS A 1000 -16.83 -16.66 8.63
N TYR A 1001 -16.04 -17.45 7.90
CA TYR A 1001 -15.69 -18.81 8.31
C TYR A 1001 -15.00 -18.90 9.69
N ASN A 1002 -14.05 -18.00 10.02
CA ASN A 1002 -13.37 -18.03 11.34
C ASN A 1002 -14.36 -17.79 12.49
N THR A 1003 -15.37 -16.95 12.28
CA THR A 1003 -16.44 -16.71 13.27
C THR A 1003 -17.30 -17.95 13.47
N ILE A 1004 -17.63 -18.70 12.40
CA ILE A 1004 -18.35 -19.97 12.51
C ILE A 1004 -17.48 -21.04 13.19
N GLU A 1005 -16.18 -21.11 12.90
CA GLU A 1005 -15.24 -22.01 13.58
C GLU A 1005 -15.15 -21.68 15.08
N THR A 1006 -14.93 -20.41 15.43
CA THR A 1006 -14.91 -19.90 16.82
C THR A 1006 -16.23 -20.17 17.55
N PHE A 1007 -17.37 -20.02 16.89
CA PHE A 1007 -18.67 -20.32 17.48
C PHE A 1007 -18.87 -21.82 17.69
N ASN A 1008 -18.48 -22.67 16.74
CA ASN A 1008 -18.57 -24.13 16.87
C ASN A 1008 -17.69 -24.71 18.00
N GLU A 1009 -16.61 -24.03 18.39
CA GLU A 1009 -15.78 -24.41 19.54
C GLU A 1009 -16.33 -23.92 20.89
N LEU A 1010 -17.07 -22.80 20.92
CA LEU A 1010 -17.48 -22.13 22.16
C LEU A 1010 -18.95 -22.32 22.55
N PHE A 1011 -19.83 -22.66 21.60
CA PHE A 1011 -21.27 -22.73 21.78
C PHE A 1011 -21.71 -24.08 22.36
N ASP A 1012 -22.55 -24.04 23.40
CA ASP A 1012 -23.13 -25.21 24.07
C ASP A 1012 -24.53 -24.87 24.60
N ALA A 1013 -25.37 -25.89 24.81
CA ALA A 1013 -26.75 -25.73 25.26
C ALA A 1013 -26.89 -25.16 26.68
N HIS A 1014 -25.84 -25.18 27.51
CA HIS A 1014 -25.87 -24.73 28.89
C HIS A 1014 -25.38 -23.28 29.09
N LYS A 1015 -25.07 -22.55 28.01
CA LYS A 1015 -24.52 -21.19 28.04
C LYS A 1015 -25.58 -20.16 28.47
N THR A 1016 -25.19 -19.23 29.35
CA THR A 1016 -26.05 -18.11 29.78
C THR A 1016 -26.09 -16.99 28.73
N GLU A 1017 -27.00 -16.04 28.87
CA GLU A 1017 -27.03 -14.83 28.03
C GLU A 1017 -25.70 -14.05 28.08
N GLY A 1018 -25.06 -13.97 29.25
CA GLY A 1018 -23.74 -13.37 29.42
C GLY A 1018 -22.64 -14.12 28.66
N ASP A 1019 -22.67 -15.46 28.67
CA ASP A 1019 -21.76 -16.28 27.88
C ASP A 1019 -21.98 -16.08 26.37
N ILE A 1020 -23.24 -16.01 25.93
CA ILE A 1020 -23.59 -15.78 24.52
C ILE A 1020 -23.05 -14.42 24.06
N LEU A 1021 -23.21 -13.36 24.86
CA LEU A 1021 -22.62 -12.04 24.58
C LEU A 1021 -21.08 -12.10 24.54
N ALA A 1022 -20.44 -12.86 25.43
CA ALA A 1022 -18.99 -13.05 25.46
C ALA A 1022 -18.45 -13.95 24.34
N ILE A 1023 -19.29 -14.78 23.71
CA ILE A 1023 -18.98 -15.53 22.48
C ILE A 1023 -19.14 -14.60 21.27
N VAL A 1024 -20.25 -13.87 21.17
CA VAL A 1024 -20.49 -12.90 20.10
C VAL A 1024 -19.38 -11.84 20.05
N SER A 1025 -18.88 -11.35 21.19
CA SER A 1025 -17.77 -10.39 21.22
C SER A 1025 -16.41 -10.94 20.74
N LYS A 1026 -16.29 -12.25 20.49
CA LYS A 1026 -15.09 -12.89 19.92
C LYS A 1026 -15.18 -13.11 18.40
N ALA A 1027 -16.27 -12.73 17.76
CA ALA A 1027 -16.41 -12.83 16.30
C ALA A 1027 -15.32 -12.01 15.57
N GLU A 1028 -14.82 -12.53 14.45
CA GLU A 1028 -13.79 -11.89 13.64
C GLU A 1028 -14.26 -10.51 13.12
N GLU A 1029 -15.56 -10.35 12.88
CA GLU A 1029 -16.21 -9.08 12.52
C GLU A 1029 -16.07 -7.98 13.60
N PHE A 1030 -15.50 -8.27 14.77
CA PHE A 1030 -15.20 -7.31 15.84
C PHE A 1030 -13.71 -7.14 16.16
N GLU A 1031 -12.78 -7.80 15.45
CA GLU A 1031 -11.34 -7.76 15.76
C GLU A 1031 -10.75 -6.32 15.78
N GLN A 1032 -11.29 -5.42 14.95
CA GLN A 1032 -10.92 -4.00 14.93
C GLN A 1032 -11.29 -3.20 16.20
N ILE A 1033 -12.10 -3.76 17.12
CA ILE A 1033 -12.65 -3.05 18.29
C ILE A 1033 -11.69 -3.16 19.48
N LYS A 1034 -10.56 -2.47 19.40
CA LYS A 1034 -9.55 -2.45 20.49
C LYS A 1034 -9.88 -1.37 21.52
N VAL A 1035 -10.04 -1.78 22.79
CA VAL A 1035 -10.31 -0.87 23.92
C VAL A 1035 -9.08 -0.01 24.20
N ARG A 1036 -9.23 1.32 24.15
CA ARG A 1036 -8.16 2.29 24.46
C ARG A 1036 -8.23 2.72 25.92
N MET A 1037 -7.07 2.87 26.58
CA MET A 1037 -6.93 3.26 28.00
C MET A 1037 -7.86 4.42 28.41
N PHE A 1038 -7.97 5.46 27.59
CA PHE A 1038 -8.87 6.60 27.82
C PHE A 1038 -10.34 6.17 28.02
N HIS A 1039 -10.85 5.29 27.14
CA HIS A 1039 -12.21 4.78 27.21
C HIS A 1039 -12.41 3.72 28.32
N THR A 1040 -11.35 3.02 28.75
CA THR A 1040 -11.42 2.07 29.87
C THR A 1040 -11.97 2.72 31.14
N SER A 1041 -11.65 3.99 31.39
CA SER A 1041 -12.21 4.77 32.50
C SER A 1041 -13.74 4.95 32.39
N PHE A 1042 -14.23 5.24 31.19
CA PHE A 1042 -15.65 5.42 30.89
C PHE A 1042 -16.43 4.10 30.95
N PHE A 1043 -15.87 3.01 30.39
CA PHE A 1043 -16.50 1.69 30.45
C PHE A 1043 -16.61 1.18 31.90
N LYS A 1044 -15.53 1.27 32.69
CA LYS A 1044 -15.57 0.90 34.12
C LYS A 1044 -16.59 1.72 34.92
N LYS A 1045 -16.79 3.00 34.58
CA LYS A 1045 -17.76 3.87 35.28
C LYS A 1045 -19.22 3.58 34.91
N ASN A 1046 -19.50 3.02 33.74
CA ASN A 1046 -20.84 2.58 33.32
C ASN A 1046 -21.12 1.10 33.64
N LEU A 1047 -20.12 0.30 34.04
CA LEU A 1047 -20.31 -1.04 34.62
C LEU A 1047 -20.59 -1.01 36.13
N LEU A 1048 -20.60 0.18 36.74
CA LEU A 1048 -20.89 0.44 38.15
C LEU A 1048 -22.22 1.21 38.34
N LEU A 1049 -23.08 1.18 37.31
CA LEU A 1049 -24.42 1.77 37.23
C LEU A 1049 -25.40 0.73 36.69
#